data_AF-A0A974TWV5-F1
#
_entry.id   AF-A0A974TWV5-F1
#
_cell.length_a   1.000
_cell.length_b   1.000
_cell.length_c   1.000
_cell.angle_alpha   90.00
_cell.angle_beta   90.00
_cell.angle_gamma   90.00
#
_symmetry.space_group_name_H-M   'P 1'
#
loop_
_entity.id
_entity.type
_entity.pdbx_description
1 polymer ?
#
loop_
_entity_poly.entity_id
_entity_poly.type
_entity_poly.pdbx_seq_one_letter_code
_entity_poly.pdbx_strand_id
1 'polypeptide(L)'
;MANDHAERRLVAVLAADIVGYSRLIEADEAGTLAAIRALRCDVVDPLLDEYHGRIVKLMGDGAIVEFGSVVDAVACAVAVQKEVIARQADVPPDRRIHFRMGINLGDVVVDGDDLLGDGINIASRLEQLCEPGGLYVSGTAYDQLQGKLGLPLEFIGEQHVKNITRPVRTYRVQFEGGARKSTARAPARRRWGLAAAGLAVLVAGTALFYRPWETFEDGAAAGQQVLALPDKPSIAVMPFDNLSSDPEQAYFADGMTEDLITDLSKLSGIFVTSRNSTFAYKEKRANVAQVAKQLGVQYVLEGSVRRQGDQVRINAQLIDARGDHHLWADRYDGSMDNIFALQDKVIAQIVSALTVELTAAEKAQAAKIETDNPEAYDLVLKGLEHLHRDSEKETLLAIPLLEKAIAIDPDYGRAYAALAAANWRIASSNWESANLSFERMMERANQNLALALRNPTPLAYAVSAEILAKRGHYDEAFADISKAIALAPNDPDIHVSKARILNAKGRATEAEQEAHVAMRLDPQFPPSYLRVLALSLFHQEKYQEALEDLEVVVSRQSDVPEDYATIVSCLGHLDRTGEVQENIGKFDALSVPAGYAPLTVQEMGWWWYGDVFDYDRAYRDRVQEGLRMAGVQEGAGTDIPYDSYARLISKTNGEYNVRGTTRVDAPMAKRLLDQGATMIDVRSPLSYDRAHAAGAISISVITELSKEALAKVARKDDPIIFSCHGKYCGDSAYSAAKALVWGYRNVYHFAGGFPAWEDAHYPIESTPAVADKSG
;
A
#
# COMPACT_ATOMS: atom_id res chain seq x y z
N MET A 1 -21.50 -18.55 -42.62
CA MET A 1 -20.14 -19.12 -42.72
C MET A 1 -19.25 -18.05 -43.34
N ALA A 2 -18.36 -17.48 -42.53
CA ALA A 2 -17.11 -16.85 -42.95
C ALA A 2 -16.11 -17.33 -41.91
N ASN A 3 -15.06 -18.04 -42.34
CA ASN A 3 -14.02 -18.55 -41.46
C ASN A 3 -13.22 -17.36 -40.94
N ASP A 4 -13.33 -17.07 -39.64
CA ASP A 4 -12.45 -16.12 -38.95
C ASP A 4 -11.15 -16.87 -38.57
N HIS A 5 -10.30 -17.11 -39.58
CA HIS A 5 -8.94 -17.56 -39.34
C HIS A 5 -8.07 -16.33 -39.08
N ALA A 6 -7.59 -16.18 -37.86
CA ALA A 6 -6.59 -15.17 -37.51
C ALA A 6 -5.37 -15.29 -38.46
N GLU A 7 -5.11 -14.25 -39.25
CA GLU A 7 -4.06 -14.25 -40.29
C GLU A 7 -2.69 -14.09 -39.61
N ARG A 8 -1.82 -15.09 -39.76
CA ARG A 8 -0.44 -15.05 -39.27
C ARG A 8 0.50 -14.56 -40.36
N ARG A 9 1.36 -13.61 -40.03
CA ARG A 9 2.36 -13.01 -40.94
C ARG A 9 3.73 -12.95 -40.28
N LEU A 10 4.76 -13.22 -41.07
CA LEU A 10 6.14 -12.99 -40.66
C LEU A 10 6.51 -11.53 -40.98
N VAL A 11 6.73 -10.71 -39.95
CA VAL A 11 7.05 -9.28 -40.12
C VAL A 11 8.26 -8.87 -39.26
N ALA A 12 8.93 -7.80 -39.68
CA ALA A 12 9.96 -7.16 -38.88
C ALA A 12 9.30 -6.12 -37.96
N VAL A 13 9.52 -6.25 -36.65
CA VAL A 13 8.97 -5.35 -35.63
C VAL A 13 10.10 -4.52 -35.04
N LEU A 14 9.95 -3.20 -35.07
CA LEU A 14 10.78 -2.23 -34.36
C LEU A 14 10.00 -1.74 -33.14
N ALA A 15 10.60 -1.88 -31.96
CA ALA A 15 10.16 -1.21 -30.74
C ALA A 15 11.14 -0.08 -30.41
N ALA A 16 10.62 1.08 -30.06
CA ALA A 16 11.40 2.25 -29.65
C ALA A 16 10.82 2.92 -28.41
N ASP A 17 11.67 3.50 -27.57
CA ASP A 17 11.30 4.23 -26.35
C ASP A 17 12.26 5.39 -26.09
N ILE A 18 11.80 6.42 -25.37
CA ILE A 18 12.58 7.60 -24.97
C ILE A 18 13.16 7.42 -23.56
N VAL A 19 14.48 7.47 -23.46
CA VAL A 19 15.20 7.30 -22.19
C VAL A 19 14.89 8.45 -21.23
N GLY A 20 14.35 8.10 -20.06
CA GLY A 20 14.09 9.06 -18.99
C GLY A 20 12.95 10.02 -19.29
N TYR A 21 11.97 9.62 -20.11
CA TYR A 21 10.81 10.43 -20.48
C TYR A 21 10.14 11.13 -19.29
N SER A 22 9.84 10.40 -18.20
CA SER A 22 9.21 10.98 -17.00
C SER A 22 10.04 12.11 -16.38
N ARG A 23 11.38 11.96 -16.33
CA ARG A 23 12.30 12.98 -15.81
C ARG A 23 12.36 14.21 -16.72
N LEU A 24 12.29 14.02 -18.04
CA LEU A 24 12.28 15.13 -19.01
C LEU A 24 10.96 15.92 -18.93
N ILE A 25 9.84 15.23 -18.72
CA ILE A 25 8.52 15.84 -18.51
C ILE A 25 8.48 16.61 -17.20
N GLU A 26 9.01 16.05 -16.10
CA GLU A 26 9.08 16.73 -14.80
C GLU A 26 9.93 18.00 -14.86
N ALA A 27 11.02 17.99 -15.64
CA ALA A 27 11.92 19.14 -15.78
C ALA A 27 11.35 20.27 -16.66
N ASP A 28 10.63 19.93 -17.74
CA ASP A 28 10.00 20.89 -18.65
C ASP A 28 8.96 20.18 -19.53
N GLU A 29 7.72 20.05 -19.04
CA GLU A 29 6.65 19.33 -19.74
C GLU A 29 6.36 19.94 -21.13
N ALA A 30 6.16 21.26 -21.19
CA ALA A 30 5.80 21.93 -22.44
C ALA A 30 6.94 21.88 -23.47
N GLY A 31 8.18 22.12 -23.04
CA GLY A 31 9.36 22.06 -23.90
C GLY A 31 9.67 20.64 -24.38
N THR A 32 9.54 19.64 -23.51
CA THR A 32 9.77 18.24 -23.85
C THR A 32 8.73 17.71 -24.83
N LEU A 33 7.44 17.98 -24.61
CA LEU A 33 6.38 17.57 -25.54
C LEU A 33 6.53 18.25 -26.91
N ALA A 34 6.93 19.52 -26.95
CA ALA A 34 7.23 20.22 -28.20
C ALA A 34 8.43 19.61 -28.93
N ALA A 35 9.51 19.29 -28.22
CA ALA A 35 10.70 18.66 -28.79
C ALA A 35 10.42 17.25 -29.33
N ILE A 36 9.61 16.45 -28.63
CA ILE A 36 9.20 15.11 -29.07
C ILE A 36 8.30 15.20 -30.32
N ARG A 37 7.35 16.13 -30.34
CA ARG A 37 6.51 16.37 -31.53
C ARG A 37 7.35 16.79 -32.73
N ALA A 38 8.33 17.68 -32.54
CA ALA A 38 9.23 18.11 -33.61
C ALA A 38 10.10 16.96 -34.12
N LEU A 39 10.70 16.15 -33.24
CA LEU A 39 11.45 14.96 -33.65
C LEU A 39 10.57 13.95 -34.41
N ARG A 40 9.32 13.79 -33.99
CA ARG A 40 8.38 12.90 -34.66
C ARG A 40 8.04 13.39 -36.07
N CYS A 41 7.59 14.63 -36.21
CA CYS A 41 7.19 15.20 -37.50
C CYS A 41 8.37 15.37 -38.47
N ASP A 42 9.55 15.77 -37.98
CA ASP A 42 10.67 16.16 -38.83
C ASP A 42 11.64 15.01 -39.14
N VAL A 43 11.62 13.94 -38.34
CA VAL A 43 12.60 12.83 -38.43
C VAL A 43 11.89 11.48 -38.51
N VAL A 44 11.08 11.13 -37.50
CA VAL A 44 10.54 9.77 -37.41
C VAL A 44 9.53 9.48 -38.51
N ASP A 45 8.48 10.29 -38.65
CA ASP A 45 7.40 10.03 -39.62
C ASP A 45 7.92 10.03 -41.08
N PRO A 46 8.77 10.98 -41.54
CA PRO A 46 9.33 10.95 -42.89
C PRO A 46 10.22 9.73 -43.18
N LEU A 47 11.03 9.29 -42.20
CA LEU A 47 11.87 8.11 -42.35
C LEU A 47 11.04 6.82 -42.33
N LEU A 48 9.97 6.76 -41.54
CA LEU A 48 9.04 5.64 -41.60
C LEU A 48 8.40 5.52 -42.99
N ASP A 49 7.98 6.64 -43.58
CA ASP A 49 7.45 6.64 -44.95
C ASP A 49 8.50 6.23 -46.00
N GLU A 50 9.74 6.74 -45.89
CA GLU A 50 10.85 6.40 -46.80
C GLU A 50 11.22 4.90 -46.78
N TYR A 51 11.18 4.29 -45.58
CA TYR A 51 11.55 2.90 -45.36
C TYR A 51 10.34 1.97 -45.16
N HIS A 52 9.14 2.37 -45.62
CA HIS A 52 7.93 1.53 -45.62
C HIS A 52 7.55 0.96 -44.24
N GLY A 53 7.79 1.73 -43.18
CA GLY A 53 7.39 1.40 -41.82
C GLY A 53 5.97 1.89 -41.53
N ARG A 54 5.13 1.03 -40.91
CA ARG A 54 3.80 1.39 -40.44
C ARG A 54 3.74 1.37 -38.93
N ILE A 55 3.30 2.47 -38.33
CA ILE A 55 3.09 2.52 -36.88
C ILE A 55 1.87 1.67 -36.53
N VAL A 56 2.09 0.66 -35.70
CA VAL A 56 1.03 -0.24 -35.21
C VAL A 56 0.48 0.27 -33.89
N LYS A 57 1.37 0.76 -33.00
CA LYS A 57 0.97 1.24 -31.67
C LYS A 57 1.88 2.36 -31.17
N LEU A 58 1.26 3.36 -30.54
CA LEU A 58 1.93 4.46 -29.85
C LEU A 58 1.67 4.32 -28.36
N MET A 59 2.72 4.49 -27.55
CA MET A 59 2.69 4.29 -26.10
C MET A 59 3.17 5.54 -25.35
N GLY A 60 2.84 6.75 -25.82
CA GLY A 60 3.27 8.00 -25.19
C GLY A 60 4.76 8.29 -25.42
N ASP A 61 5.64 7.57 -24.71
CA ASP A 61 7.10 7.62 -24.83
C ASP A 61 7.69 6.55 -25.75
N GLY A 62 6.91 5.51 -26.06
CA GLY A 62 7.30 4.44 -26.98
C GLY A 62 6.47 4.31 -28.27
N ALA A 63 7.02 3.57 -29.23
CA ALA A 63 6.36 3.23 -30.49
C ALA A 63 6.68 1.79 -30.92
N ILE A 64 5.68 1.11 -31.48
CA ILE A 64 5.83 -0.18 -32.16
C ILE A 64 5.51 0.02 -33.65
N VAL A 65 6.46 -0.35 -34.49
CA VAL A 65 6.40 -0.16 -35.93
C VAL A 65 6.61 -1.50 -36.64
N GLU A 66 5.74 -1.80 -37.60
CA GLU A 66 5.88 -2.96 -38.49
C GLU A 66 6.59 -2.58 -39.79
N PHE A 67 7.42 -3.49 -40.28
CA PHE A 67 8.10 -3.40 -41.56
C PHE A 67 7.92 -4.73 -42.31
N GLY A 68 7.70 -4.65 -43.62
CA GLY A 68 7.73 -5.81 -44.51
C GLY A 68 9.14 -6.36 -44.77
N SER A 69 10.18 -5.62 -44.36
CA SER A 69 11.59 -5.92 -44.61
C SER A 69 12.44 -5.63 -43.37
N VAL A 70 13.24 -6.62 -42.94
CA VAL A 70 14.22 -6.43 -41.84
C VAL A 70 15.29 -5.41 -42.23
N VAL A 71 15.66 -5.36 -43.52
CA VAL A 71 16.65 -4.41 -44.03
C VAL A 71 16.13 -2.99 -43.87
N ASP A 72 14.87 -2.77 -44.22
CA ASP A 72 14.22 -1.46 -44.12
C ASP A 72 14.06 -1.05 -42.65
N ALA A 73 13.66 -1.98 -41.78
CA ALA A 73 13.53 -1.74 -40.34
C ALA A 73 14.86 -1.27 -39.73
N VAL A 74 15.97 -1.94 -40.05
CA VAL A 74 17.29 -1.60 -39.54
C VAL A 74 17.81 -0.31 -40.17
N ALA A 75 17.64 -0.11 -41.48
CA ALA A 75 18.07 1.12 -42.15
C ALA A 75 17.32 2.34 -41.60
N CYS A 76 16.00 2.23 -41.41
CA CYS A 76 15.16 3.24 -40.79
C CYS A 76 15.63 3.57 -39.38
N ALA A 77 15.78 2.56 -38.52
CA ALA A 77 16.22 2.75 -37.14
C ALA A 77 17.59 3.42 -37.08
N VAL A 78 18.51 3.05 -37.99
CA VAL A 78 19.83 3.68 -38.06
C VAL A 78 19.76 5.13 -38.51
N ALA A 79 18.93 5.45 -39.50
CA ALA A 79 18.73 6.81 -39.98
C ALA A 79 18.11 7.70 -38.88
N VAL A 80 17.05 7.21 -38.22
CA VAL A 80 16.41 7.92 -37.09
C VAL A 80 17.43 8.19 -35.99
N GLN A 81 18.23 7.19 -35.63
CA GLN A 81 19.19 7.33 -34.54
C GLN A 81 20.30 8.35 -34.87
N LYS A 82 20.79 8.38 -36.12
CA LYS A 82 21.79 9.36 -36.58
C LYS A 82 21.25 10.79 -36.56
N GLU A 83 20.04 11.01 -37.08
CA GLU A 83 19.40 12.32 -37.13
C GLU A 83 19.07 12.85 -35.73
N VAL A 84 18.58 11.98 -34.84
CA VAL A 84 18.31 12.35 -33.44
C VAL A 84 19.60 12.72 -32.73
N ILE A 85 20.67 11.93 -32.87
CA ILE A 85 21.98 12.26 -32.27
C ILE A 85 22.50 13.60 -32.80
N ALA A 86 22.38 13.87 -34.10
CA ALA A 86 22.83 15.13 -34.69
C ALA A 86 22.04 16.34 -34.16
N ARG A 87 20.70 16.23 -34.08
CA ARG A 87 19.83 17.31 -33.58
C ARG A 87 19.93 17.55 -32.08
N GLN A 88 20.33 16.53 -31.32
CA GLN A 88 20.49 16.62 -29.86
C GLN A 88 21.93 16.99 -29.43
N ALA A 89 22.86 17.19 -30.37
CA ALA A 89 24.26 17.51 -30.08
C ALA A 89 24.42 18.81 -29.28
N ASP A 90 23.66 19.84 -29.64
CA ASP A 90 23.70 21.17 -29.00
C ASP A 90 22.73 21.32 -27.81
N VAL A 91 21.96 20.27 -27.50
CA VAL A 91 21.05 20.24 -26.34
C VAL A 91 21.85 19.86 -25.07
N PRO A 92 21.62 20.53 -23.93
CA PRO A 92 22.26 20.17 -22.66
C PRO A 92 22.04 18.68 -22.28
N PRO A 93 23.05 17.97 -21.75
CA PRO A 93 22.97 16.53 -21.49
C PRO A 93 21.78 16.08 -20.63
N ASP A 94 21.35 16.92 -19.70
CA ASP A 94 20.20 16.72 -18.82
C ASP A 94 18.85 16.82 -19.55
N ARG A 95 18.81 17.45 -20.73
CA ARG A 95 17.62 17.65 -21.57
C ARG A 95 17.63 16.89 -22.89
N ARG A 96 18.67 16.10 -23.16
CA ARG A 96 18.81 15.34 -24.41
C ARG A 96 17.79 14.22 -24.50
N ILE A 97 17.19 14.08 -25.67
CA ILE A 97 16.31 12.97 -26.02
C ILE A 97 17.15 11.86 -26.63
N HIS A 98 17.13 10.67 -26.02
CA HIS A 98 17.78 9.48 -26.54
C HIS A 98 16.75 8.37 -26.75
N PHE A 99 16.72 7.80 -27.95
CA PHE A 99 15.95 6.58 -28.19
C PHE A 99 16.73 5.33 -27.80
N ARG A 100 16.02 4.34 -27.28
CA ARG A 100 16.41 2.93 -27.31
C ARG A 100 15.59 2.25 -28.39
N MET A 101 16.21 1.32 -29.12
CA MET A 101 15.54 0.63 -30.22
C MET A 101 15.88 -0.87 -30.23
N GLY A 102 14.86 -1.68 -30.48
CA GLY A 102 14.96 -3.14 -30.58
C GLY A 102 14.23 -3.66 -31.81
N ILE A 103 14.90 -4.49 -32.62
CA ILE A 103 14.33 -5.08 -33.84
C ILE A 103 14.29 -6.60 -33.75
N ASN A 104 13.13 -7.18 -34.06
CA ASN A 104 12.98 -8.61 -34.20
C ASN A 104 12.19 -9.01 -35.47
N LEU A 105 12.60 -10.10 -36.11
CA LEU A 105 11.81 -10.78 -37.14
C LEU A 105 11.08 -11.96 -36.49
N GLY A 106 9.74 -11.97 -36.54
CA GLY A 106 8.93 -13.00 -35.91
C GLY A 106 7.53 -13.15 -36.51
N ASP A 107 6.92 -14.28 -36.23
CA ASP A 107 5.53 -14.55 -36.61
C ASP A 107 4.59 -13.77 -35.69
N VAL A 108 3.67 -13.00 -36.27
CA VAL A 108 2.66 -12.21 -35.57
C VAL A 108 1.29 -12.53 -36.13
N VAL A 109 0.28 -12.47 -35.27
CA VAL A 109 -1.14 -12.55 -35.62
C VAL A 109 -1.64 -11.13 -35.88
N VAL A 110 -2.24 -10.90 -37.04
CA VAL A 110 -2.88 -9.65 -37.40
C VAL A 110 -4.30 -9.64 -36.83
N ASP A 111 -4.61 -8.66 -36.00
CA ASP A 111 -5.96 -8.44 -35.44
C ASP A 111 -6.40 -7.00 -35.75
N GLY A 112 -7.13 -6.84 -36.86
CA GLY A 112 -7.50 -5.52 -37.38
C GLY A 112 -6.28 -4.69 -37.77
N ASP A 113 -6.07 -3.56 -37.08
CA ASP A 113 -4.92 -2.65 -37.25
C ASP A 113 -3.78 -2.90 -36.24
N ASP A 114 -3.92 -3.90 -35.36
CA ASP A 114 -2.93 -4.26 -34.34
C ASP A 114 -2.18 -5.57 -34.68
N LEU A 115 -0.99 -5.74 -34.11
CA LEU A 115 -0.21 -6.96 -34.21
C LEU A 115 -0.09 -7.63 -32.83
N LEU A 116 -0.22 -8.95 -32.77
CA LEU A 116 -0.13 -9.73 -31.55
C LEU A 116 0.83 -10.91 -31.71
N GLY A 117 1.69 -11.16 -30.72
CA GLY A 117 2.51 -12.37 -30.70
C GLY A 117 3.93 -12.18 -30.15
N ASP A 118 4.65 -13.29 -30.05
CA ASP A 118 6.01 -13.33 -29.49
C ASP A 118 6.99 -12.44 -30.25
N GLY A 119 6.75 -12.20 -31.55
CA GLY A 119 7.56 -11.33 -32.39
C GLY A 119 7.72 -9.91 -31.83
N ILE A 120 6.66 -9.36 -31.23
CA ILE A 120 6.62 -8.02 -30.66
C ILE A 120 7.28 -8.00 -29.28
N ASN A 121 7.03 -9.04 -28.47
CA ASN A 121 7.60 -9.17 -27.13
C ASN A 121 9.14 -9.27 -27.16
N ILE A 122 9.70 -9.90 -28.19
CA ILE A 122 11.16 -9.92 -28.39
C ILE A 122 11.67 -8.51 -28.73
N ALA A 123 11.02 -7.80 -29.67
CA ALA A 123 11.46 -6.47 -30.09
C ALA A 123 11.47 -5.47 -28.93
N SER A 124 10.39 -5.42 -28.13
CA SER A 124 10.30 -4.55 -26.96
C SER A 124 11.31 -4.90 -25.88
N ARG A 125 11.63 -6.19 -25.69
CA ARG A 125 12.66 -6.57 -24.71
C ARG A 125 14.07 -6.22 -25.17
N LEU A 126 14.34 -6.33 -26.46
CA LEU A 126 15.61 -5.88 -27.04
C LEU A 126 15.79 -4.36 -26.88
N GLU A 127 14.71 -3.59 -27.05
CA GLU A 127 14.68 -2.16 -26.77
C GLU A 127 15.02 -1.89 -25.30
N GLN A 128 14.36 -2.54 -24.34
CA GLN A 128 14.59 -2.31 -22.91
C GLN A 128 16.02 -2.63 -22.46
N LEU A 129 16.65 -3.65 -23.06
CA LEU A 129 18.03 -4.04 -22.80
C LEU A 129 19.04 -3.11 -23.48
N CYS A 130 18.59 -2.33 -24.46
CA CYS A 130 19.45 -1.46 -25.24
C CYS A 130 19.97 -0.30 -24.38
N GLU A 131 21.25 0.04 -24.59
CA GLU A 131 21.82 1.25 -24.01
C GLU A 131 21.20 2.51 -24.63
N PRO A 132 21.13 3.64 -23.89
CA PRO A 132 20.63 4.90 -24.42
C PRO A 132 21.32 5.30 -25.72
N GLY A 133 20.53 5.52 -26.76
CA GLY A 133 21.04 5.87 -28.07
C GLY A 133 21.45 4.67 -28.95
N GLY A 134 21.25 3.45 -28.48
CA GLY A 134 21.63 2.22 -29.16
C GLY A 134 20.51 1.58 -30.00
N LEU A 135 20.89 0.55 -30.76
CA LEU A 135 19.99 -0.31 -31.52
C LEU A 135 20.39 -1.78 -31.40
N TYR A 136 19.49 -2.62 -30.87
CA TYR A 136 19.68 -4.06 -30.74
C TYR A 136 18.81 -4.84 -31.74
N VAL A 137 19.36 -5.92 -32.28
CA VAL A 137 18.73 -6.76 -33.32
C VAL A 137 18.76 -8.21 -32.87
N SER A 138 17.64 -8.92 -33.03
CA SER A 138 17.54 -10.35 -32.72
C SER A 138 18.33 -11.20 -33.71
N GLY A 139 18.63 -12.44 -33.32
CA GLY A 139 19.33 -13.39 -34.19
C GLY A 139 18.56 -13.73 -35.46
N THR A 140 17.22 -13.79 -35.39
CA THR A 140 16.38 -14.05 -36.57
C THR A 140 16.44 -12.89 -37.56
N ALA A 141 16.51 -11.65 -37.07
CA ALA A 141 16.72 -10.47 -37.91
C ALA A 141 18.17 -10.42 -38.43
N TYR A 142 19.17 -10.69 -37.59
CA TYR A 142 20.59 -10.75 -37.97
C TYR A 142 20.85 -11.74 -39.12
N ASP A 143 20.27 -12.93 -39.04
CA ASP A 143 20.45 -13.96 -40.08
C ASP A 143 19.94 -13.48 -41.45
N GLN A 144 18.95 -12.58 -41.49
CA GLN A 144 18.42 -11.98 -42.74
C GLN A 144 19.21 -10.76 -43.25
N LEU A 145 20.05 -10.17 -42.40
CA LEU A 145 20.85 -8.97 -42.69
C LEU A 145 22.24 -9.28 -43.28
N GLN A 146 22.72 -10.52 -43.14
CA GLN A 146 24.07 -10.90 -43.60
C GLN A 146 24.31 -10.53 -45.06
N GLY A 147 25.30 -9.66 -45.29
CA GLY A 147 25.72 -9.21 -46.63
C GLY A 147 24.82 -8.15 -47.30
N LYS A 148 23.76 -7.66 -46.63
CA LYS A 148 22.79 -6.71 -47.21
C LYS A 148 22.96 -5.27 -46.70
N LEU A 149 23.44 -5.09 -45.48
CA LEU A 149 23.74 -3.79 -44.87
C LEU A 149 25.21 -3.78 -44.43
N GLY A 150 25.99 -2.81 -44.91
CA GLY A 150 27.41 -2.65 -44.57
C GLY A 150 27.67 -2.16 -43.14
N LEU A 151 26.83 -2.56 -42.18
CA LEU A 151 26.86 -2.09 -40.78
C LEU A 151 27.61 -3.09 -39.88
N PRO A 152 28.51 -2.63 -39.00
CA PRO A 152 29.14 -3.49 -38.01
C PRO A 152 28.12 -3.92 -36.93
N LEU A 153 27.87 -5.23 -36.86
CA LEU A 153 26.99 -5.88 -35.89
C LEU A 153 27.83 -6.69 -34.89
N GLU A 154 27.81 -6.30 -33.62
CA GLU A 154 28.56 -6.96 -32.54
C GLU A 154 27.64 -7.93 -31.79
N PHE A 155 28.04 -9.20 -31.67
CA PHE A 155 27.30 -10.17 -30.86
C PHE A 155 27.48 -9.87 -29.37
N ILE A 156 26.38 -9.63 -28.66
CA ILE A 156 26.40 -9.27 -27.22
C ILE A 156 25.96 -10.42 -26.31
N GLY A 157 25.68 -11.59 -26.86
CA GLY A 157 25.32 -12.80 -26.13
C GLY A 157 23.87 -13.25 -26.35
N GLU A 158 23.52 -14.31 -25.64
CA GLU A 158 22.17 -14.88 -25.61
C GLU A 158 21.36 -14.28 -24.46
N GLN A 159 20.25 -13.62 -24.81
CA GLN A 159 19.36 -12.97 -23.86
C GLN A 159 18.18 -13.89 -23.56
N HIS A 160 17.95 -14.18 -22.27
CA HIS A 160 16.75 -14.86 -21.82
C HIS A 160 15.64 -13.83 -21.66
N VAL A 161 14.64 -13.91 -22.53
CA VAL A 161 13.47 -13.02 -22.49
C VAL A 161 12.31 -13.75 -21.80
N LYS A 162 11.56 -13.04 -20.96
CA LYS A 162 10.39 -13.61 -20.26
C LYS A 162 9.41 -14.19 -21.29
N ASN A 163 8.81 -15.34 -21.00
CA ASN A 163 7.82 -16.03 -21.84
C ASN A 163 8.34 -16.64 -23.16
N ILE A 164 9.65 -16.75 -23.37
CA ILE A 164 10.23 -17.50 -24.51
C ILE A 164 11.22 -18.53 -23.98
N THR A 165 10.94 -19.81 -24.25
CA THR A 165 11.72 -20.95 -23.74
C THR A 165 13.14 -21.00 -24.30
N ARG A 166 13.39 -20.36 -25.45
CA ARG A 166 14.69 -20.38 -26.14
C ARG A 166 15.41 -19.04 -25.97
N PRO A 167 16.71 -19.03 -25.62
CA PRO A 167 17.48 -17.80 -25.58
C PRO A 167 17.51 -17.12 -26.95
N VAL A 168 17.38 -15.79 -26.95
CA VAL A 168 17.44 -14.97 -28.16
C VAL A 168 18.88 -14.47 -28.32
N ARG A 169 19.54 -14.86 -29.42
CA ARG A 169 20.84 -14.26 -29.79
C ARG A 169 20.64 -12.78 -30.08
N THR A 170 21.44 -11.91 -29.49
CA THR A 170 21.31 -10.45 -29.67
C THR A 170 22.58 -9.84 -30.24
N TYR A 171 22.39 -8.89 -31.16
CA TYR A 171 23.45 -8.16 -31.83
C TYR A 171 23.24 -6.66 -31.65
N ARG A 172 24.30 -5.94 -31.31
CA ARG A 172 24.32 -4.48 -31.24
C ARG A 172 24.76 -3.91 -32.58
N VAL A 173 24.02 -2.94 -33.12
CA VAL A 173 24.43 -2.14 -34.27
C VAL A 173 25.42 -1.07 -33.79
N GLN A 174 26.61 -1.03 -34.39
CA GLN A 174 27.58 0.04 -34.13
C GLN A 174 27.38 1.21 -35.10
N PHE A 175 27.12 2.38 -34.55
CA PHE A 175 27.09 3.64 -35.29
C PHE A 175 28.53 4.14 -35.47
N GLU A 176 28.95 4.42 -36.71
CA GLU A 176 30.26 5.03 -36.96
C GLU A 176 30.36 6.37 -36.21
N GLY A 177 31.20 6.41 -35.16
CA GLY A 177 31.40 7.58 -34.30
C GLY A 177 31.74 7.27 -32.84
N GLY A 178 31.45 6.06 -32.34
CA GLY A 178 31.76 5.66 -30.96
C GLY A 178 33.07 4.87 -30.85
N ALA A 179 34.23 5.53 -30.88
CA ALA A 179 35.51 4.89 -30.60
C ALA A 179 35.55 4.35 -29.15
N ARG A 180 35.26 3.06 -28.96
CA ARG A 180 35.48 2.36 -27.68
C ARG A 180 36.99 2.31 -27.43
N LYS A 181 37.47 3.04 -26.41
CA LYS A 181 38.80 2.84 -25.82
C LYS A 181 38.89 1.43 -25.23
N SER A 182 39.18 0.46 -26.08
CA SER A 182 39.63 -0.87 -25.69
C SER A 182 41.06 -0.75 -25.15
N THR A 183 41.21 -0.78 -23.82
CA THR A 183 42.52 -1.01 -23.21
C THR A 183 42.79 -2.52 -23.22
N ALA A 184 43.11 -3.05 -24.41
CA ALA A 184 43.68 -4.37 -24.55
C ALA A 184 45.08 -4.37 -23.92
N ARG A 185 45.25 -5.09 -22.80
CA ARG A 185 46.57 -5.33 -22.19
C ARG A 185 47.08 -6.70 -22.63
N ALA A 186 48.04 -6.70 -23.55
CA ALA A 186 48.86 -7.86 -23.92
C ALA A 186 50.19 -7.88 -23.12
N PRO A 187 50.90 -9.02 -23.05
CA PRO A 187 51.68 -9.39 -21.87
C PRO A 187 53.21 -9.16 -21.94
N ALA A 188 53.82 -9.25 -20.74
CA ALA A 188 55.18 -9.68 -20.41
C ALA A 188 56.39 -8.72 -20.65
N ARG A 189 57.06 -8.30 -19.56
CA ARG A 189 58.32 -8.89 -19.05
C ARG A 189 59.00 -8.01 -17.98
N ARG A 190 59.55 -8.71 -16.97
CA ARG A 190 60.69 -8.37 -16.09
C ARG A 190 60.47 -7.24 -15.04
N ARG A 191 60.96 -7.31 -13.80
CA ARG A 191 61.57 -8.38 -12.95
C ARG A 191 61.91 -7.72 -11.60
N TRP A 192 61.78 -8.48 -10.51
CA TRP A 192 62.38 -8.34 -9.16
C TRP A 192 61.74 -7.43 -8.11
N GLY A 193 61.39 -8.08 -6.99
CA GLY A 193 61.42 -7.48 -5.65
C GLY A 193 60.04 -7.44 -5.01
N LEU A 194 59.77 -8.44 -4.15
CA LEU A 194 58.71 -8.53 -3.11
C LEU A 194 57.78 -9.76 -3.24
N ALA A 195 58.37 -10.95 -3.44
CA ALA A 195 57.64 -12.23 -3.44
C ALA A 195 57.76 -13.03 -2.12
N ALA A 196 58.19 -12.42 -1.01
CA ALA A 196 58.37 -13.14 0.26
C ALA A 196 57.26 -12.91 1.31
N ALA A 197 56.42 -11.88 1.17
CA ALA A 197 55.34 -11.60 2.14
C ALA A 197 53.96 -12.13 1.70
N GLY A 198 53.72 -12.31 0.39
CA GLY A 198 52.42 -12.76 -0.13
C GLY A 198 52.15 -14.26 0.00
N LEU A 199 53.17 -15.09 0.16
CA LEU A 199 53.01 -16.55 0.18
C LEU A 199 52.45 -17.08 1.51
N ALA A 200 52.64 -16.34 2.62
CA ALA A 200 52.03 -16.69 3.91
C ALA A 200 50.53 -16.37 3.95
N VAL A 201 50.09 -15.32 3.25
CA VAL A 201 48.67 -14.95 3.11
C VAL A 201 47.93 -15.91 2.16
N LEU A 202 48.62 -16.44 1.15
CA LEU A 202 48.02 -17.39 0.20
C LEU A 202 47.77 -18.78 0.80
N VAL A 203 48.61 -19.27 1.72
CA VAL A 203 48.38 -20.58 2.36
C VAL A 203 47.28 -20.51 3.42
N ALA A 204 47.17 -19.39 4.16
CA ALA A 204 46.06 -19.16 5.09
C ALA A 204 44.72 -18.95 4.34
N GLY A 205 44.76 -18.30 3.16
CA GLY A 205 43.59 -18.12 2.30
C GLY A 205 43.07 -19.43 1.69
N THR A 206 43.96 -20.38 1.33
CA THR A 206 43.53 -21.67 0.77
C THR A 206 42.97 -22.65 1.81
N ALA A 207 43.33 -22.52 3.09
CA ALA A 207 42.77 -23.37 4.15
C ALA A 207 41.37 -22.92 4.61
N LEU A 208 40.98 -21.66 4.35
CA LEU A 208 39.62 -21.17 4.54
C LEU A 208 38.71 -21.42 3.32
N PHE A 209 39.28 -21.77 2.16
CA PHE A 209 38.53 -22.02 0.92
C PHE A 209 38.02 -23.47 0.76
N TYR A 210 38.42 -24.39 1.65
CA TYR A 210 37.93 -25.78 1.68
C TYR A 210 37.29 -26.16 3.03
N ARG A 211 36.88 -25.18 3.84
CA ARG A 211 35.83 -25.43 4.82
C ARG A 211 34.48 -25.34 4.09
N PRO A 212 33.55 -26.29 4.29
CA PRO A 212 32.19 -26.14 3.75
C PRO A 212 31.63 -24.86 4.35
N TRP A 213 31.47 -23.85 3.51
CA TRP A 213 30.72 -22.65 3.85
C TRP A 213 29.25 -23.07 3.85
N GLU A 214 28.66 -23.08 5.04
CA GLU A 214 27.21 -22.96 5.17
C GLU A 214 26.83 -21.65 4.46
N THR A 215 25.88 -21.76 3.55
CA THR A 215 25.37 -20.66 2.73
C THR A 215 24.78 -19.58 3.63
N PHE A 216 25.53 -18.52 3.87
CA PHE A 216 24.96 -17.20 4.11
C PHE A 216 24.63 -16.60 2.75
N GLU A 217 23.33 -16.42 2.52
CA GLU A 217 22.75 -15.75 1.37
C GLU A 217 23.04 -14.25 1.47
N ASP A 218 23.83 -13.72 0.52
CA ASP A 218 23.89 -12.28 0.28
C ASP A 218 22.62 -11.87 -0.48
N GLY A 219 21.85 -10.98 0.16
CA GLY A 219 20.66 -10.33 -0.37
C GLY A 219 20.93 -9.37 -1.54
N ALA A 220 19.83 -8.89 -2.11
CA ALA A 220 19.73 -8.07 -3.32
C ALA A 220 19.78 -8.81 -4.68
N ALA A 221 19.12 -9.97 -4.73
CA ALA A 221 18.17 -10.25 -5.81
C ALA A 221 16.96 -10.92 -5.15
N ALA A 222 15.80 -10.28 -5.17
CA ALA A 222 14.54 -10.91 -4.72
C ALA A 222 14.23 -12.10 -5.65
N GLY A 223 14.82 -13.25 -5.36
CA GLY A 223 14.38 -14.52 -5.89
C GLY A 223 12.94 -14.70 -5.43
N GLN A 224 12.01 -14.81 -6.38
CA GLN A 224 10.63 -15.18 -6.07
C GLN A 224 10.65 -16.50 -5.29
N GLN A 225 10.48 -16.42 -3.96
CA GLN A 225 10.26 -17.59 -3.13
C GLN A 225 9.02 -18.29 -3.67
N VAL A 226 9.20 -19.54 -4.07
CA VAL A 226 8.09 -20.39 -4.47
C VAL A 226 7.32 -20.73 -3.20
N LEU A 227 6.10 -20.21 -3.07
CA LEU A 227 5.25 -20.52 -1.91
C LEU A 227 4.87 -21.99 -1.92
N ALA A 228 5.07 -22.65 -0.77
CA ALA A 228 4.67 -24.04 -0.61
C ALA A 228 3.14 -24.19 -0.68
N LEU A 229 2.69 -25.31 -1.27
CA LEU A 229 1.28 -25.66 -1.29
C LEU A 229 0.79 -25.97 0.14
N PRO A 230 -0.39 -25.46 0.54
CA PRO A 230 -1.03 -25.83 1.79
C PRO A 230 -1.42 -27.32 1.81
N ASP A 231 -1.62 -27.87 3.01
CA ASP A 231 -2.11 -29.25 3.20
C ASP A 231 -3.58 -29.44 2.74
N LYS A 232 -4.33 -28.33 2.65
CA LYS A 232 -5.73 -28.30 2.21
C LYS A 232 -5.82 -27.98 0.71
N PRO A 233 -6.92 -28.33 0.03
CA PRO A 233 -7.20 -27.83 -1.32
C PRO A 233 -7.07 -26.31 -1.35
N SER A 234 -6.25 -25.80 -2.26
CA SER A 234 -5.90 -24.37 -2.34
C SER A 234 -6.32 -23.79 -3.68
N ILE A 235 -7.06 -22.68 -3.64
CA ILE A 235 -7.66 -22.05 -4.82
C ILE A 235 -7.33 -20.56 -4.88
N ALA A 236 -7.01 -20.08 -6.08
CA ALA A 236 -7.01 -18.66 -6.42
C ALA A 236 -8.14 -18.36 -7.39
N VAL A 237 -8.90 -17.29 -7.15
CA VAL A 237 -9.95 -16.83 -8.06
C VAL A 237 -9.43 -15.60 -8.82
N MET A 238 -9.22 -15.76 -10.12
CA MET A 238 -8.72 -14.69 -10.99
C MET A 238 -9.83 -13.67 -11.28
N PRO A 239 -9.49 -12.38 -11.49
CA PRO A 239 -10.44 -11.38 -11.95
C PRO A 239 -11.19 -11.87 -13.19
N PHE A 240 -12.52 -11.90 -13.14
CA PHE A 240 -13.32 -12.31 -14.29
C PHE A 240 -13.29 -11.23 -15.37
N ASP A 241 -13.12 -11.65 -16.62
CA ASP A 241 -13.12 -10.73 -17.76
C ASP A 241 -14.51 -10.07 -17.94
N ASN A 242 -14.55 -8.75 -18.09
CA ASN A 242 -15.76 -8.04 -18.49
C ASN A 242 -15.97 -8.16 -20.01
N LEU A 243 -16.90 -9.01 -20.43
CA LEU A 243 -17.30 -9.19 -21.83
C LEU A 243 -18.57 -8.42 -22.20
N SER A 244 -18.96 -7.45 -21.37
CA SER A 244 -20.06 -6.51 -21.63
C SER A 244 -19.60 -5.42 -22.61
N SER A 245 -20.54 -4.83 -23.36
CA SER A 245 -20.22 -3.76 -24.30
C SER A 245 -19.90 -2.41 -23.64
N ASP A 246 -20.19 -2.29 -22.34
CA ASP A 246 -20.02 -1.09 -21.55
C ASP A 246 -18.83 -1.26 -20.57
N PRO A 247 -17.71 -0.52 -20.78
CA PRO A 247 -16.57 -0.54 -19.88
C PRO A 247 -16.91 -0.08 -18.45
N GLU A 248 -17.95 0.74 -18.26
CA GLU A 248 -18.37 1.19 -16.92
C GLU A 248 -18.91 0.03 -16.06
N GLN A 249 -19.14 -1.15 -16.63
CA GLN A 249 -19.56 -2.35 -15.90
C GLN A 249 -18.41 -3.21 -15.39
N ALA A 250 -17.15 -2.75 -15.51
CA ALA A 250 -16.00 -3.48 -14.97
C ALA A 250 -16.14 -3.79 -13.47
N TYR A 251 -16.68 -2.85 -12.68
CA TYR A 251 -16.93 -3.06 -11.24
C TYR A 251 -17.86 -4.26 -10.96
N PHE A 252 -18.75 -4.59 -11.90
CA PHE A 252 -19.70 -5.70 -11.72
C PHE A 252 -18.97 -7.05 -11.84
N ALA A 253 -18.11 -7.21 -12.86
CA ALA A 253 -17.29 -8.41 -13.01
C ALA A 253 -16.29 -8.57 -11.85
N ASP A 254 -15.66 -7.46 -11.44
CA ASP A 254 -14.75 -7.42 -10.30
C ASP A 254 -15.47 -7.78 -8.99
N GLY A 255 -16.64 -7.17 -8.75
CA GLY A 255 -17.45 -7.41 -7.57
C GLY A 255 -17.95 -8.84 -7.48
N MET A 256 -18.36 -9.45 -8.60
CA MET A 256 -18.72 -10.87 -8.64
C MET A 256 -17.53 -11.80 -8.35
N THR A 257 -16.35 -11.45 -8.85
CA THR A 257 -15.11 -12.19 -8.55
C THR A 257 -14.83 -12.15 -7.06
N GLU A 258 -14.92 -10.96 -6.47
CA GLU A 258 -14.68 -10.73 -5.06
C GLU A 258 -15.71 -11.43 -4.16
N ASP A 259 -16.97 -11.49 -4.57
CA ASP A 259 -17.99 -12.24 -3.85
C ASP A 259 -17.69 -13.74 -3.83
N LEU A 260 -17.23 -14.30 -4.95
CA LEU A 260 -16.77 -15.69 -4.98
C LEU A 260 -15.59 -15.91 -4.02
N ILE A 261 -14.63 -14.99 -3.99
CA ILE A 261 -13.52 -15.04 -3.02
C ILE A 261 -14.06 -14.97 -1.59
N THR A 262 -14.95 -14.03 -1.31
CA THR A 262 -15.54 -13.79 0.01
C THR A 262 -16.30 -15.02 0.51
N ASP A 263 -17.12 -15.65 -0.33
CA ASP A 263 -17.88 -16.83 0.05
C ASP A 263 -17.02 -18.07 0.21
N LEU A 264 -16.03 -18.26 -0.67
CA LEU A 264 -15.06 -19.35 -0.51
C LEU A 264 -14.19 -19.13 0.75
N SER A 265 -13.90 -17.88 1.12
CA SER A 265 -13.10 -17.58 2.31
C SER A 265 -13.79 -17.99 3.62
N LYS A 266 -15.11 -18.14 3.62
CA LYS A 266 -15.91 -18.67 4.74
C LYS A 266 -15.69 -20.16 4.98
N LEU A 267 -15.09 -20.88 4.03
CA LEU A 267 -14.93 -22.34 4.07
C LEU A 267 -13.60 -22.74 4.73
N SER A 268 -13.67 -23.35 5.91
CA SER A 268 -12.51 -23.81 6.68
C SER A 268 -11.77 -24.99 6.04
N GLY A 269 -12.43 -25.74 5.16
CA GLY A 269 -11.89 -26.91 4.45
C GLY A 269 -10.97 -26.59 3.28
N ILE A 270 -10.88 -25.33 2.86
CA ILE A 270 -10.03 -24.88 1.74
C ILE A 270 -9.11 -23.74 2.17
N PHE A 271 -8.06 -23.55 1.39
CA PHE A 271 -7.21 -22.37 1.41
C PHE A 271 -7.57 -21.48 0.22
N VAL A 272 -7.89 -20.21 0.47
CA VAL A 272 -8.27 -19.25 -0.59
C VAL A 272 -7.32 -18.07 -0.55
N THR A 273 -6.74 -17.71 -1.70
CA THR A 273 -5.93 -16.49 -1.77
C THR A 273 -6.80 -15.26 -1.87
N SER A 274 -6.35 -14.15 -1.29
CA SER A 274 -7.08 -12.89 -1.27
C SER A 274 -7.29 -12.29 -2.67
N ARG A 275 -8.25 -11.35 -2.73
CA ARG A 275 -8.51 -10.50 -3.88
C ARG A 275 -7.26 -9.74 -4.34
N ASN A 276 -6.55 -9.06 -3.44
CA ASN A 276 -5.37 -8.25 -3.80
C ASN A 276 -4.32 -9.07 -4.56
N SER A 277 -4.11 -10.30 -4.10
CA SER A 277 -3.18 -11.25 -4.72
C SER A 277 -3.54 -11.65 -6.14
N THR A 278 -4.82 -11.86 -6.45
CA THR A 278 -5.23 -12.26 -7.80
C THR A 278 -5.46 -11.04 -8.71
N PHE A 279 -5.92 -9.91 -8.17
CA PHE A 279 -6.13 -8.67 -8.92
C PHE A 279 -4.83 -8.00 -9.35
N ALA A 280 -3.70 -8.30 -8.71
CA ALA A 280 -2.38 -7.94 -9.22
C ALA A 280 -2.09 -8.51 -10.62
N TYR A 281 -2.83 -9.54 -11.07
CA TYR A 281 -2.73 -10.12 -12.41
C TYR A 281 -3.82 -9.64 -13.37
N LYS A 282 -4.70 -8.73 -12.95
CA LYS A 282 -5.72 -8.13 -13.81
C LYS A 282 -5.05 -7.46 -15.02
N GLU A 283 -5.62 -7.68 -16.21
CA GLU A 283 -5.10 -7.21 -17.52
C GLU A 283 -3.70 -7.74 -17.90
N LYS A 284 -3.07 -8.57 -17.05
CA LYS A 284 -1.82 -9.25 -17.38
C LYS A 284 -2.13 -10.59 -18.03
N ARG A 285 -1.53 -10.86 -19.18
CA ARG A 285 -1.50 -12.20 -19.77
C ARG A 285 -0.53 -13.07 -18.96
N ALA A 286 -0.97 -13.55 -17.81
CA ALA A 286 -0.20 -14.42 -16.93
C ALA A 286 -0.49 -15.90 -17.24
N ASN A 287 0.55 -16.73 -17.22
CA ASN A 287 0.38 -18.18 -17.36
C ASN A 287 -0.21 -18.75 -16.06
N VAL A 288 -1.30 -19.52 -16.14
CA VAL A 288 -2.01 -20.10 -14.98
C VAL A 288 -1.07 -20.89 -14.06
N ALA A 289 -0.18 -21.71 -14.61
CA ALA A 289 0.78 -22.50 -13.84
C ALA A 289 1.79 -21.61 -13.11
N GLN A 290 2.18 -20.48 -13.72
CA GLN A 290 3.04 -19.50 -13.08
C GLN A 290 2.31 -18.77 -11.94
N VAL A 291 1.08 -18.33 -12.17
CA VAL A 291 0.25 -17.67 -11.14
C VAL A 291 0.05 -18.60 -9.96
N ALA A 292 -0.35 -19.85 -10.22
CA ALA A 292 -0.54 -20.86 -9.18
C ALA A 292 0.73 -21.10 -8.36
N LYS A 293 1.89 -21.17 -9.02
CA LYS A 293 3.20 -21.32 -8.36
C LYS A 293 3.58 -20.08 -7.54
N GLN A 294 3.31 -18.88 -8.04
CA GLN A 294 3.61 -17.62 -7.36
C GLN A 294 2.70 -17.39 -6.14
N LEU A 295 1.43 -17.75 -6.24
CA LEU A 295 0.44 -17.65 -5.16
C LEU A 295 0.46 -18.86 -4.21
N GLY A 296 1.18 -19.92 -4.57
CA GLY A 296 1.25 -21.16 -3.81
C GLY A 296 -0.10 -21.86 -3.72
N VAL A 297 -0.85 -21.92 -4.82
CA VAL A 297 -2.15 -22.61 -4.89
C VAL A 297 -2.10 -23.75 -5.88
N GLN A 298 -2.96 -24.75 -5.68
CA GLN A 298 -3.09 -25.86 -6.61
C GLN A 298 -4.08 -25.56 -7.74
N TYR A 299 -5.19 -24.91 -7.40
CA TYR A 299 -6.28 -24.66 -8.32
C TYR A 299 -6.42 -23.18 -8.64
N VAL A 300 -6.81 -22.89 -9.88
CA VAL A 300 -7.11 -21.53 -10.33
C VAL A 300 -8.49 -21.52 -10.96
N LEU A 301 -9.35 -20.59 -10.50
CA LEU A 301 -10.65 -20.30 -11.10
C LEU A 301 -10.49 -19.10 -12.03
N GLU A 302 -10.83 -19.29 -13.30
CA GLU A 302 -10.93 -18.21 -14.29
C GLU A 302 -12.37 -18.09 -14.77
N GLY A 303 -12.73 -16.92 -15.28
CA GLY A 303 -14.07 -16.70 -15.76
C GLY A 303 -14.26 -15.39 -16.48
N SER A 304 -15.50 -15.18 -16.93
CA SER A 304 -15.91 -13.96 -17.60
C SER A 304 -17.36 -13.64 -17.26
N VAL A 305 -17.67 -12.37 -17.08
CA VAL A 305 -19.04 -11.89 -16.89
C VAL A 305 -19.46 -11.05 -18.08
N ARG A 306 -20.68 -11.28 -18.57
CA ARG A 306 -21.35 -10.40 -19.53
C ARG A 306 -22.70 -10.01 -18.97
N ARG A 307 -22.94 -8.71 -18.86
CA ARG A 307 -24.23 -8.14 -18.49
C ARG A 307 -24.78 -7.31 -19.66
N GLN A 308 -26.03 -7.55 -20.01
CA GLN A 308 -26.74 -6.81 -21.05
C GLN A 308 -28.17 -6.50 -20.60
N GLY A 309 -28.37 -5.28 -20.11
CA GLY A 309 -29.61 -4.90 -19.44
C GLY A 309 -29.80 -5.75 -18.18
N ASP A 310 -30.89 -6.53 -18.16
CA ASP A 310 -31.22 -7.46 -17.08
C ASP A 310 -30.56 -8.84 -17.24
N GLN A 311 -30.09 -9.21 -18.43
CA GLN A 311 -29.52 -10.54 -18.66
C GLN A 311 -28.06 -10.60 -18.20
N VAL A 312 -27.71 -11.67 -17.47
CA VAL A 312 -26.35 -11.93 -16.98
C VAL A 312 -25.88 -13.31 -17.46
N ARG A 313 -24.64 -13.36 -17.95
CA ARG A 313 -23.94 -14.60 -18.29
C ARG A 313 -22.62 -14.67 -17.57
N ILE A 314 -22.37 -15.79 -16.90
CA ILE A 314 -21.11 -16.11 -16.24
C ILE A 314 -20.54 -17.33 -16.94
N ASN A 315 -19.29 -17.25 -17.38
CA ASN A 315 -18.49 -18.43 -17.71
C ASN A 315 -17.48 -18.62 -16.59
N ALA A 316 -17.33 -19.85 -16.09
CA ALA A 316 -16.36 -20.16 -15.07
C ALA A 316 -15.68 -21.50 -15.40
N GLN A 317 -14.37 -21.56 -15.15
CA GLN A 317 -13.56 -22.77 -15.32
C GLN A 317 -12.58 -22.94 -14.18
N LEU A 318 -12.44 -24.18 -13.70
CA LEU A 318 -11.50 -24.55 -12.64
C LEU A 318 -10.38 -25.39 -13.23
N ILE A 319 -9.14 -24.95 -12.99
CA ILE A 319 -7.93 -25.53 -13.58
C ILE A 319 -7.05 -26.10 -12.45
N ASP A 320 -6.55 -27.34 -12.61
CA ASP A 320 -5.47 -27.87 -11.77
C ASP A 320 -4.11 -27.50 -12.38
N ALA A 321 -3.42 -26.57 -11.73
CA ALA A 321 -2.16 -26.02 -12.20
C ALA A 321 -0.99 -27.02 -12.18
N ARG A 322 -1.14 -28.19 -11.55
CA ARG A 322 -0.10 -29.25 -11.56
C ARG A 322 -0.03 -29.98 -12.90
N GLY A 323 -1.13 -30.02 -13.66
CA GLY A 323 -1.26 -30.79 -14.89
C GLY A 323 -1.81 -30.03 -16.09
N ASP A 324 -2.06 -28.72 -15.95
CA ASP A 324 -2.72 -27.86 -16.96
C ASP A 324 -4.05 -28.47 -17.46
N HIS A 325 -4.77 -29.14 -16.56
CA HIS A 325 -6.02 -29.83 -16.86
C HIS A 325 -7.21 -29.07 -16.27
N HIS A 326 -8.20 -28.78 -17.10
CA HIS A 326 -9.49 -28.22 -16.69
C HIS A 326 -10.30 -29.30 -15.97
N LEU A 327 -10.52 -29.13 -14.67
CA LEU A 327 -11.41 -30.00 -13.88
C LEU A 327 -12.86 -29.86 -14.33
N TRP A 328 -13.26 -28.62 -14.63
CA TRP A 328 -14.59 -28.30 -15.11
C TRP A 328 -14.58 -26.93 -15.78
N ALA A 329 -15.46 -26.74 -16.77
CA ALA A 329 -15.82 -25.46 -17.35
C ALA A 329 -17.30 -25.48 -17.67
N ASP A 330 -18.04 -24.44 -17.28
CA ASP A 330 -19.48 -24.34 -17.53
C ASP A 330 -19.94 -22.89 -17.67
N ARG A 331 -21.17 -22.74 -18.15
CA ARG A 331 -21.81 -21.48 -18.44
C ARG A 331 -23.13 -21.37 -17.71
N TYR A 332 -23.31 -20.24 -17.04
CA TYR A 332 -24.49 -19.92 -16.25
C TYR A 332 -25.17 -18.70 -16.87
N ASP A 333 -26.38 -18.88 -17.39
CA ASP A 333 -27.22 -17.81 -17.90
C ASP A 333 -28.36 -17.52 -16.92
N GLY A 334 -28.66 -16.24 -16.70
CA GLY A 334 -29.80 -15.79 -15.90
C GLY A 334 -30.07 -14.29 -16.04
N SER A 335 -30.69 -13.72 -15.03
CA SER A 335 -31.08 -12.31 -14.94
C SER A 335 -30.54 -11.66 -13.66
N MET A 336 -30.60 -10.33 -13.54
CA MET A 336 -30.20 -9.65 -12.30
C MET A 336 -31.06 -10.09 -11.12
N ASP A 337 -32.35 -10.36 -11.35
CA ASP A 337 -33.28 -10.85 -10.31
C ASP A 337 -32.89 -12.24 -9.74
N ASN A 338 -32.05 -13.01 -10.44
CA ASN A 338 -31.61 -14.34 -9.98
C ASN A 338 -30.09 -14.45 -9.81
N ILE A 339 -29.39 -13.31 -9.70
CA ILE A 339 -27.93 -13.24 -9.65
C ILE A 339 -27.34 -14.08 -8.49
N PHE A 340 -27.95 -14.02 -7.31
CA PHE A 340 -27.50 -14.78 -6.13
C PHE A 340 -27.59 -16.30 -6.36
N ALA A 341 -28.67 -16.76 -6.99
CA ALA A 341 -28.82 -18.16 -7.34
C ALA A 341 -27.83 -18.63 -8.43
N LEU A 342 -27.30 -17.72 -9.25
CA LEU A 342 -26.20 -18.04 -10.17
C LEU A 342 -24.87 -18.17 -9.41
N GLN A 343 -24.58 -17.25 -8.48
CA GLN A 343 -23.38 -17.32 -7.63
C GLN A 343 -23.36 -18.61 -6.80
N ASP A 344 -24.48 -18.96 -6.16
CA ASP A 344 -24.63 -20.20 -5.38
C ASP A 344 -24.32 -21.46 -6.20
N LYS A 345 -24.72 -21.49 -7.48
CA LYS A 345 -24.44 -22.61 -8.38
C LYS A 345 -22.95 -22.72 -8.69
N VAL A 346 -22.28 -21.60 -8.92
CA VAL A 346 -20.82 -21.57 -9.17
C VAL A 346 -20.08 -22.07 -7.93
N ILE A 347 -20.42 -21.57 -6.74
CA ILE A 347 -19.81 -21.99 -5.47
C ILE A 347 -20.05 -23.47 -5.20
N ALA A 348 -21.29 -23.95 -5.35
CA ALA A 348 -21.61 -25.37 -5.16
C ALA A 348 -20.81 -26.28 -6.11
N GLN A 349 -20.58 -25.83 -7.34
CA GLN A 349 -19.79 -26.57 -8.31
C GLN A 349 -18.29 -26.58 -7.95
N ILE A 350 -17.75 -25.48 -7.43
CA ILE A 350 -16.37 -25.42 -6.91
C ILE A 350 -16.21 -26.37 -5.71
N VAL A 351 -17.11 -26.29 -4.72
CA VAL A 351 -17.10 -27.16 -3.53
C VAL A 351 -17.15 -28.64 -3.92
N SER A 352 -17.99 -28.99 -4.89
CA SER A 352 -18.11 -30.34 -5.43
C SER A 352 -16.83 -30.79 -6.15
N ALA A 353 -16.28 -29.97 -7.05
CA ALA A 353 -15.07 -30.28 -7.81
C ALA A 353 -13.82 -30.42 -6.92
N LEU A 354 -13.74 -29.64 -5.84
CA LEU A 354 -12.67 -29.70 -4.86
C LEU A 354 -12.89 -30.79 -3.78
N THR A 355 -14.01 -31.51 -3.81
CA THR A 355 -14.37 -32.55 -2.82
C THR A 355 -14.35 -32.04 -1.37
N VAL A 356 -14.85 -30.82 -1.16
CA VAL A 356 -14.82 -30.15 0.15
C VAL A 356 -16.07 -30.50 0.95
N GLU A 357 -15.89 -31.04 2.15
CA GLU A 357 -17.01 -31.30 3.07
C GLU A 357 -17.35 -30.04 3.87
N LEU A 358 -18.56 -29.51 3.66
CA LEU A 358 -19.08 -28.38 4.43
C LEU A 358 -19.57 -28.83 5.82
N THR A 359 -19.11 -28.12 6.86
CA THR A 359 -19.60 -28.26 8.23
C THR A 359 -21.06 -27.81 8.36
N ALA A 360 -21.72 -28.20 9.45
CA ALA A 360 -23.09 -27.76 9.72
C ALA A 360 -23.21 -26.23 9.86
N ALA A 361 -22.19 -25.58 10.43
CA ALA A 361 -22.14 -24.12 10.58
C ALA A 361 -21.98 -23.42 9.23
N GLU A 362 -21.08 -23.89 8.36
CA GLU A 362 -20.90 -23.34 7.01
C GLU A 362 -22.16 -23.49 6.17
N LYS A 363 -22.84 -24.65 6.23
CA LYS A 363 -24.14 -24.84 5.55
C LYS A 363 -25.22 -23.89 6.05
N ALA A 364 -25.29 -23.69 7.37
CA ALA A 364 -26.25 -22.76 7.96
C ALA A 364 -25.95 -21.30 7.59
N GLN A 365 -24.67 -20.95 7.44
CA GLN A 365 -24.26 -19.61 7.01
C GLN A 365 -24.53 -19.37 5.53
N ALA A 366 -24.23 -20.34 4.66
CA ALA A 366 -24.50 -20.26 3.22
C ALA A 366 -26.01 -20.19 2.91
N ALA A 367 -26.87 -20.69 3.80
CA ALA A 367 -28.32 -20.60 3.66
C ALA A 367 -28.90 -19.22 4.03
N LYS A 368 -28.11 -18.30 4.60
CA LYS A 368 -28.58 -16.95 4.93
C LYS A 368 -28.57 -16.08 3.70
N ILE A 369 -29.74 -15.53 3.37
CA ILE A 369 -29.89 -14.51 2.32
C ILE A 369 -29.49 -13.17 2.93
N GLU A 370 -28.43 -12.55 2.39
CA GLU A 370 -27.99 -11.23 2.86
C GLU A 370 -28.85 -10.09 2.30
N THR A 371 -29.30 -10.23 1.04
CA THR A 371 -30.25 -9.36 0.36
C THR A 371 -30.91 -10.14 -0.78
N ASP A 372 -32.17 -9.82 -1.10
CA ASP A 372 -32.85 -10.26 -2.32
C ASP A 372 -33.05 -9.10 -3.32
N ASN A 373 -32.49 -7.93 -3.01
CA ASN A 373 -32.65 -6.72 -3.79
C ASN A 373 -31.41 -6.46 -4.68
N PRO A 374 -31.53 -6.65 -6.01
CA PRO A 374 -30.38 -6.51 -6.92
C PRO A 374 -29.88 -5.07 -7.04
N GLU A 375 -30.71 -4.05 -6.78
CA GLU A 375 -30.31 -2.64 -6.80
C GLU A 375 -29.47 -2.28 -5.56
N ALA A 376 -29.88 -2.72 -4.38
CA ALA A 376 -29.10 -2.56 -3.16
C ALA A 376 -27.75 -3.27 -3.27
N TYR A 377 -27.74 -4.47 -3.86
CA TYR A 377 -26.53 -5.23 -4.15
C TYR A 377 -25.57 -4.48 -5.10
N ASP A 378 -26.07 -3.97 -6.23
CA ASP A 378 -25.27 -3.21 -7.21
C ASP A 378 -24.61 -1.96 -6.57
N LEU A 379 -25.33 -1.27 -5.68
CA LEU A 379 -24.80 -0.12 -4.94
C LEU A 379 -23.70 -0.51 -3.94
N VAL A 380 -23.82 -1.66 -3.26
CA VAL A 380 -22.78 -2.16 -2.38
C VAL A 380 -21.53 -2.50 -3.18
N LEU A 381 -21.63 -3.18 -4.33
CA LEU A 381 -20.46 -3.48 -5.17
C LEU A 381 -19.71 -2.20 -5.59
N LYS A 382 -20.44 -1.15 -6.00
CA LYS A 382 -19.84 0.15 -6.30
C LYS A 382 -19.15 0.77 -5.09
N GLY A 383 -19.80 0.72 -3.92
CA GLY A 383 -19.25 1.22 -2.67
C GLY A 383 -17.95 0.50 -2.27
N LEU A 384 -17.94 -0.83 -2.35
CA LEU A 384 -16.76 -1.65 -2.04
C LEU A 384 -15.60 -1.38 -2.98
N GLU A 385 -15.86 -1.24 -4.29
CA GLU A 385 -14.82 -0.87 -5.26
C GLU A 385 -14.13 0.46 -4.91
N HIS A 386 -14.88 1.44 -4.40
CA HIS A 386 -14.28 2.67 -3.86
C HIS A 386 -13.46 2.39 -2.58
N LEU A 387 -13.96 1.57 -1.65
CA LEU A 387 -13.22 1.22 -0.43
C LEU A 387 -11.91 0.46 -0.69
N HIS A 388 -11.80 -0.28 -1.80
CA HIS A 388 -10.55 -0.97 -2.20
C HIS A 388 -9.45 -0.05 -2.70
N ARG A 389 -9.79 1.12 -3.24
CA ARG A 389 -8.80 2.10 -3.70
C ARG A 389 -8.10 2.83 -2.55
N ASP A 390 -8.57 2.60 -1.33
CA ASP A 390 -7.90 2.91 -0.06
C ASP A 390 -7.31 4.33 0.03
N SER A 391 -8.15 5.32 -0.27
CA SER A 391 -7.82 6.73 -0.03
C SER A 391 -8.99 7.46 0.62
N GLU A 392 -8.70 8.60 1.24
CA GLU A 392 -9.70 9.47 1.85
C GLU A 392 -10.81 9.84 0.87
N LYS A 393 -10.40 10.31 -0.32
CA LYS A 393 -11.32 10.68 -1.40
C LYS A 393 -12.24 9.52 -1.79
N GLU A 394 -11.68 8.34 -2.00
CA GLU A 394 -12.47 7.18 -2.43
C GLU A 394 -13.39 6.67 -1.32
N THR A 395 -12.93 6.68 -0.07
CA THR A 395 -13.77 6.33 1.09
C THR A 395 -14.98 7.25 1.23
N LEU A 396 -14.80 8.55 0.99
CA LEU A 396 -15.90 9.52 0.99
C LEU A 396 -16.89 9.30 -0.16
N LEU A 397 -16.44 8.79 -1.31
CA LEU A 397 -17.32 8.42 -2.44
C LEU A 397 -18.13 7.14 -2.16
N ALA A 398 -17.60 6.22 -1.36
CA ALA A 398 -18.30 4.98 -0.98
C ALA A 398 -19.52 5.24 -0.08
N ILE A 399 -19.42 6.18 0.87
CA ILE A 399 -20.47 6.46 1.87
C ILE A 399 -21.86 6.69 1.25
N PRO A 400 -22.05 7.64 0.31
CA PRO A 400 -23.39 7.89 -0.25
C PRO A 400 -23.95 6.73 -1.08
N LEU A 401 -23.11 5.84 -1.59
CA LEU A 401 -23.56 4.62 -2.29
C LEU A 401 -24.11 3.61 -1.28
N LEU A 402 -23.40 3.39 -0.17
CA LEU A 402 -23.81 2.48 0.90
C LEU A 402 -25.06 2.98 1.63
N GLU A 403 -25.19 4.30 1.84
CA GLU A 403 -26.40 4.91 2.41
C GLU A 403 -27.64 4.67 1.52
N LYS A 404 -27.49 4.78 0.20
CA LYS A 404 -28.56 4.45 -0.75
C LYS A 404 -28.92 2.97 -0.70
N ALA A 405 -27.93 2.08 -0.62
CA ALA A 405 -28.18 0.65 -0.51
C ALA A 405 -29.04 0.32 0.72
N ILE A 406 -28.70 0.90 1.88
CA ILE A 406 -29.45 0.75 3.13
C ILE A 406 -30.87 1.35 3.04
N ALA A 407 -31.04 2.45 2.30
CA ALA A 407 -32.36 3.05 2.11
C ALA A 407 -33.29 2.16 1.27
N ILE A 408 -32.72 1.36 0.36
CA ILE A 408 -33.44 0.42 -0.51
C ILE A 408 -33.71 -0.90 0.22
N ASP A 409 -32.71 -1.42 0.93
CA ASP A 409 -32.82 -2.64 1.74
C ASP A 409 -32.33 -2.38 3.19
N PRO A 410 -33.26 -2.02 4.10
CA PRO A 410 -32.94 -1.73 5.50
C PRO A 410 -32.46 -2.92 6.33
N ASP A 411 -32.53 -4.15 5.83
CA ASP A 411 -32.06 -5.35 6.54
C ASP A 411 -30.70 -5.84 6.01
N TYR A 412 -30.11 -5.14 5.03
CA TYR A 412 -28.87 -5.52 4.37
C TYR A 412 -27.63 -5.33 5.26
N GLY A 413 -27.32 -6.34 6.08
CA GLY A 413 -26.24 -6.30 7.08
C GLY A 413 -24.86 -5.99 6.50
N ARG A 414 -24.56 -6.47 5.27
CA ARG A 414 -23.27 -6.19 4.58
C ARG A 414 -23.11 -4.71 4.26
N ALA A 415 -24.16 -4.02 3.83
CA ALA A 415 -24.12 -2.58 3.55
C ALA A 415 -23.83 -1.79 4.83
N TYR A 416 -24.48 -2.14 5.96
CA TYR A 416 -24.20 -1.52 7.26
C TYR A 416 -22.77 -1.80 7.74
N ALA A 417 -22.27 -3.03 7.57
CA ALA A 417 -20.90 -3.38 7.95
C ALA A 417 -19.85 -2.61 7.14
N ALA A 418 -20.04 -2.50 5.82
CA ALA A 418 -19.17 -1.72 4.94
C ALA A 418 -19.21 -0.22 5.29
N LEU A 419 -20.40 0.32 5.59
CA LEU A 419 -20.54 1.71 6.00
C LEU A 419 -19.90 1.96 7.38
N ALA A 420 -20.04 1.03 8.32
CA ALA A 420 -19.36 1.10 9.61
C ALA A 420 -17.84 1.08 9.45
N ALA A 421 -17.31 0.21 8.58
CA ALA A 421 -15.89 0.14 8.24
C ALA A 421 -15.38 1.45 7.62
N ALA A 422 -16.13 2.05 6.68
CA ALA A 422 -15.77 3.32 6.06
C ALA A 422 -15.73 4.47 7.09
N ASN A 423 -16.75 4.58 7.95
CA ASN A 423 -16.77 5.60 9.01
C ASN A 423 -15.63 5.39 10.03
N TRP A 424 -15.35 4.13 10.37
CA TRP A 424 -14.24 3.78 11.26
C TRP A 424 -12.88 4.12 10.64
N ARG A 425 -12.67 3.83 9.35
CA ARG A 425 -11.43 4.15 8.62
C ARG A 425 -11.13 5.64 8.66
N ILE A 426 -12.13 6.49 8.37
CA ILE A 426 -12.01 7.95 8.45
C ILE A 426 -11.63 8.39 9.87
N ALA A 427 -12.34 7.88 10.88
CA ALA A 427 -12.07 8.23 12.27
C ALA A 427 -10.67 7.79 12.71
N SER A 428 -10.27 6.56 12.40
CA SER A 428 -8.98 5.99 12.81
C SER A 428 -7.77 6.64 12.13
N SER A 429 -7.94 7.18 10.92
CA SER A 429 -6.88 7.82 10.13
C SER A 429 -6.80 9.34 10.33
N ASN A 430 -7.65 9.91 11.19
CA ASN A 430 -7.78 11.36 11.45
C ASN A 430 -7.89 12.21 10.17
N TRP A 431 -8.65 11.72 9.20
CA TRP A 431 -8.89 12.38 7.92
C TRP A 431 -9.83 13.59 8.09
N GLU A 432 -9.24 14.80 8.08
CA GLU A 432 -9.94 16.06 8.39
C GLU A 432 -10.87 16.56 7.26
N SER A 433 -10.68 16.12 6.01
CA SER A 433 -11.43 16.67 4.87
C SER A 433 -12.91 16.25 4.82
N ALA A 434 -13.33 15.35 5.70
CA ALA A 434 -14.71 14.92 5.80
C ALA A 434 -15.66 16.00 6.35
N ASN A 435 -15.16 17.18 6.77
CA ASN A 435 -15.94 18.27 7.38
C ASN A 435 -16.82 17.82 8.58
N LEU A 436 -16.50 16.67 9.16
CA LEU A 436 -17.15 16.08 10.32
C LEU A 436 -16.06 15.77 11.33
N SER A 437 -16.27 16.16 12.59
CA SER A 437 -15.32 15.86 13.65
C SER A 437 -15.14 14.33 13.84
N PHE A 438 -13.96 13.91 14.30
CA PHE A 438 -13.67 12.52 14.72
C PHE A 438 -14.83 11.90 15.52
N GLU A 439 -15.40 12.67 16.45
CA GLU A 439 -16.52 12.25 17.31
C GLU A 439 -17.77 11.88 16.50
N ARG A 440 -18.11 12.68 15.49
CA ARG A 440 -19.25 12.42 14.62
C ARG A 440 -19.04 11.16 13.77
N MET A 441 -17.83 10.97 13.23
CA MET A 441 -17.51 9.77 12.45
C MET A 441 -17.54 8.51 13.32
N MET A 442 -17.01 8.59 14.54
CA MET A 442 -17.14 7.52 15.52
C MET A 442 -18.61 7.23 15.87
N GLU A 443 -19.43 8.25 16.08
CA GLU A 443 -20.87 8.07 16.36
C GLU A 443 -21.55 7.32 15.19
N ARG A 444 -21.31 7.74 13.95
CA ARG A 444 -21.82 7.07 12.75
C ARG A 444 -21.32 5.63 12.63
N ALA A 445 -20.05 5.38 12.90
CA ALA A 445 -19.49 4.02 12.89
C ALA A 445 -20.21 3.12 13.88
N ASN A 446 -20.44 3.59 15.11
CA ASN A 446 -21.15 2.82 16.15
C ASN A 446 -22.63 2.59 15.81
N GLN A 447 -23.33 3.59 15.27
CA GLN A 447 -24.72 3.46 14.86
C GLN A 447 -24.90 2.40 13.77
N ASN A 448 -24.07 2.47 12.72
CA ASN A 448 -24.12 1.50 11.62
C ASN A 448 -23.67 0.11 12.06
N LEU A 449 -22.66 0.02 12.93
CA LEU A 449 -22.22 -1.26 13.49
C LEU A 449 -23.33 -1.94 14.31
N ALA A 450 -24.07 -1.18 15.14
CA ALA A 450 -25.17 -1.73 15.93
C ALA A 450 -26.29 -2.32 15.04
N LEU A 451 -26.51 -1.76 13.85
CA LEU A 451 -27.45 -2.27 12.85
C LEU A 451 -26.86 -3.50 12.13
N ALA A 452 -25.59 -3.45 11.74
CA ALA A 452 -24.89 -4.58 11.14
C ALA A 452 -24.89 -5.83 12.05
N LEU A 453 -24.76 -5.65 13.36
CA LEU A 453 -24.75 -6.76 14.34
C LEU A 453 -26.12 -7.43 14.55
N ARG A 454 -27.21 -6.92 13.96
CA ARG A 454 -28.51 -7.64 13.92
C ARG A 454 -28.44 -8.85 13.01
N ASN A 455 -27.73 -8.72 11.88
CA ASN A 455 -27.44 -9.77 10.91
C ASN A 455 -25.92 -9.79 10.66
N PRO A 456 -25.14 -10.30 11.63
CA PRO A 456 -23.70 -10.05 11.66
C PRO A 456 -22.95 -10.76 10.53
N THR A 457 -22.10 -9.99 9.86
CA THR A 457 -21.10 -10.47 8.88
C THR A 457 -19.73 -10.61 9.55
N PRO A 458 -18.76 -11.31 8.93
CA PRO A 458 -17.38 -11.34 9.42
C PRO A 458 -16.80 -9.93 9.60
N LEU A 459 -17.04 -9.05 8.62
CA LEU A 459 -16.62 -7.64 8.66
C LEU A 459 -17.24 -6.88 9.84
N ALA A 460 -18.52 -7.10 10.16
CA ALA A 460 -19.17 -6.45 11.30
C ALA A 460 -18.46 -6.82 12.61
N TYR A 461 -18.10 -8.09 12.81
CA TYR A 461 -17.35 -8.51 14.00
C TYR A 461 -15.92 -7.98 14.01
N ALA A 462 -15.24 -7.91 12.86
CA ALA A 462 -13.90 -7.33 12.78
C ALA A 462 -13.89 -5.85 13.16
N VAL A 463 -14.83 -5.05 12.60
CA VAL A 463 -14.99 -3.63 12.95
C VAL A 463 -15.37 -3.46 14.42
N SER A 464 -16.26 -4.31 14.95
CA SER A 464 -16.60 -4.32 16.38
C SER A 464 -15.36 -4.51 17.25
N ALA A 465 -14.54 -5.52 16.92
CA ALA A 465 -13.32 -5.82 17.65
C ALA A 465 -12.32 -4.65 17.63
N GLU A 466 -12.14 -3.99 16.50
CA GLU A 466 -11.24 -2.83 16.42
C GLU A 466 -11.73 -1.63 17.24
N ILE A 467 -13.04 -1.32 17.18
CA ILE A 467 -13.64 -0.25 17.97
C ILE A 467 -13.56 -0.57 19.48
N LEU A 468 -13.83 -1.81 19.87
CA LEU A 468 -13.70 -2.27 21.26
C LEU A 468 -12.27 -2.18 21.75
N ALA A 469 -11.30 -2.63 20.95
CA ALA A 469 -9.88 -2.54 21.26
C ALA A 469 -9.42 -1.09 21.43
N LYS A 470 -9.84 -0.17 20.54
CA LYS A 470 -9.53 1.27 20.66
C LYS A 470 -10.08 1.89 21.96
N ARG A 471 -11.16 1.33 22.52
CA ARG A 471 -11.75 1.75 23.79
C ARG A 471 -11.14 1.06 25.02
N GLY A 472 -10.20 0.13 24.83
CA GLY A 472 -9.60 -0.67 25.90
C GLY A 472 -10.41 -1.92 26.30
N HIS A 473 -11.50 -2.24 25.60
CA HIS A 473 -12.37 -3.40 25.87
C HIS A 473 -11.82 -4.68 25.21
N TYR A 474 -10.61 -5.08 25.58
CA TYR A 474 -9.88 -6.14 24.88
C TYR A 474 -10.49 -7.54 25.00
N ASP A 475 -11.12 -7.88 26.12
CA ASP A 475 -11.77 -9.20 26.27
C ASP A 475 -12.93 -9.36 25.28
N GLU A 476 -13.76 -8.32 25.16
CA GLU A 476 -14.85 -8.25 24.18
C GLU A 476 -14.30 -8.20 22.75
N ALA A 477 -13.23 -7.43 22.51
CA ALA A 477 -12.56 -7.37 21.22
C ALA A 477 -12.03 -8.74 20.77
N PHE A 478 -11.39 -9.50 21.67
CA PHE A 478 -10.93 -10.86 21.36
C PHE A 478 -12.10 -11.83 21.11
N ALA A 479 -13.21 -11.67 21.83
CA ALA A 479 -14.40 -12.47 21.58
C ALA A 479 -14.98 -12.20 20.18
N ASP A 480 -15.07 -10.94 19.77
CA ASP A 480 -15.61 -10.57 18.47
C ASP A 480 -14.67 -10.92 17.31
N ILE A 481 -13.37 -10.65 17.41
CA ILE A 481 -12.43 -11.03 16.34
C ILE A 481 -12.34 -12.56 16.17
N SER A 482 -12.53 -13.33 17.25
CA SER A 482 -12.59 -14.79 17.17
C SER A 482 -13.83 -15.28 16.42
N LYS A 483 -14.98 -14.59 16.56
CA LYS A 483 -16.18 -14.88 15.75
C LYS A 483 -15.95 -14.52 14.28
N ALA A 484 -15.27 -13.40 14.02
CA ALA A 484 -14.92 -12.99 12.66
C ALA A 484 -14.08 -14.06 11.95
N ILE A 485 -13.00 -14.55 12.59
CA ILE A 485 -12.15 -15.63 12.04
C ILE A 485 -12.92 -16.94 11.89
N ALA A 486 -13.80 -17.28 12.84
CA ALA A 486 -14.60 -18.50 12.73
C ALA A 486 -15.57 -18.46 11.54
N LEU A 487 -16.02 -17.28 11.12
CA LEU A 487 -16.91 -17.09 9.98
C LEU A 487 -16.18 -16.95 8.65
N ALA A 488 -14.96 -16.39 8.64
CA ALA A 488 -14.14 -16.19 7.45
C ALA A 488 -12.66 -16.48 7.73
N PRO A 489 -12.27 -17.76 7.88
CA PRO A 489 -10.91 -18.14 8.25
C PRO A 489 -9.85 -17.92 7.17
N ASN A 490 -10.23 -17.57 5.94
CA ASN A 490 -9.30 -17.22 4.86
C ASN A 490 -9.33 -15.72 4.52
N ASP A 491 -9.98 -14.88 5.33
CA ASP A 491 -9.97 -13.43 5.14
C ASP A 491 -8.71 -12.83 5.81
N PRO A 492 -7.75 -12.32 5.01
CA PRO A 492 -6.47 -11.85 5.55
C PRO A 492 -6.64 -10.59 6.42
N ASP A 493 -7.62 -9.72 6.14
CA ASP A 493 -7.78 -8.47 6.88
C ASP A 493 -8.22 -8.76 8.32
N ILE A 494 -9.05 -9.79 8.54
CA ILE A 494 -9.45 -10.22 9.89
C ILE A 494 -8.25 -10.71 10.70
N HIS A 495 -7.32 -11.44 10.06
CA HIS A 495 -6.08 -11.88 10.70
C HIS A 495 -5.19 -10.69 11.08
N VAL A 496 -5.06 -9.68 10.22
CA VAL A 496 -4.31 -8.45 10.53
C VAL A 496 -4.98 -7.64 11.63
N SER A 497 -6.30 -7.51 11.63
CA SER A 497 -7.05 -6.89 12.73
C SER A 497 -6.77 -7.62 14.06
N LYS A 498 -6.76 -8.95 14.07
CA LYS A 498 -6.39 -9.73 15.26
C LYS A 498 -4.94 -9.49 15.69
N ALA A 499 -3.99 -9.51 14.76
CA ALA A 499 -2.58 -9.24 15.03
C ALA A 499 -2.39 -7.85 15.68
N ARG A 500 -3.11 -6.83 15.21
CA ARG A 500 -3.12 -5.49 15.80
C ARG A 500 -3.63 -5.47 17.24
N ILE A 501 -4.74 -6.16 17.51
CA ILE A 501 -5.30 -6.30 18.87
C ILE A 501 -4.34 -7.06 19.80
N LEU A 502 -3.66 -8.09 19.27
CA LEU A 502 -2.66 -8.87 20.01
C LEU A 502 -1.43 -8.02 20.37
N ASN A 503 -0.88 -7.25 19.43
CA ASN A 503 0.22 -6.31 19.69
C ASN A 503 -0.15 -5.30 20.78
N ALA A 504 -1.39 -4.77 20.74
CA ALA A 504 -1.88 -3.86 21.78
C ALA A 504 -1.89 -4.43 23.20
N LYS A 505 -1.90 -5.75 23.34
CA LYS A 505 -1.80 -6.45 24.63
C LYS A 505 -0.45 -7.11 24.87
N GLY A 506 0.57 -6.79 24.07
CA GLY A 506 1.92 -7.35 24.19
C GLY A 506 2.01 -8.83 23.80
N ARG A 507 0.98 -9.41 23.17
CA ARG A 507 0.94 -10.81 22.71
C ARG A 507 1.63 -10.96 21.35
N ALA A 508 2.87 -10.48 21.28
CA ALA A 508 3.57 -10.22 20.03
C ALA A 508 3.89 -11.48 19.22
N THR A 509 4.25 -12.59 19.87
CA THR A 509 4.50 -13.86 19.15
C THR A 509 3.23 -14.39 18.47
N GLU A 510 2.07 -14.26 19.12
CA GLU A 510 0.80 -14.63 18.49
C GLU A 510 0.43 -13.65 17.37
N ALA A 511 0.74 -12.36 17.53
CA ALA A 511 0.52 -11.35 16.50
C ALA A 511 1.38 -11.60 15.25
N GLU A 512 2.66 -11.97 15.42
CA GLU A 512 3.56 -12.36 14.32
C GLU A 512 2.97 -13.55 13.54
N GLN A 513 2.45 -14.56 14.24
CA GLN A 513 1.81 -15.72 13.61
C GLN A 513 0.60 -15.32 12.77
N GLU A 514 -0.30 -14.50 13.33
CA GLU A 514 -1.50 -14.03 12.61
C GLU A 514 -1.14 -13.14 11.42
N ALA A 515 -0.12 -12.28 11.54
CA ALA A 515 0.39 -11.47 10.44
C ALA A 515 0.95 -12.34 9.31
N HIS A 516 1.72 -13.38 9.61
CA HIS A 516 2.21 -14.32 8.60
C HIS A 516 1.09 -15.13 7.95
N VAL A 517 0.04 -15.51 8.69
CA VAL A 517 -1.16 -16.13 8.10
C VAL A 517 -1.80 -15.19 7.10
N ALA A 518 -2.00 -13.91 7.46
CA ALA A 518 -2.55 -12.91 6.55
C ALA A 518 -1.69 -12.72 5.29
N MET A 519 -0.37 -12.59 5.44
CA MET A 519 0.57 -12.46 4.31
C MET A 519 0.64 -13.72 3.44
N ARG A 520 0.34 -14.90 4.01
CA ARG A 520 0.25 -16.15 3.23
C ARG A 520 -1.03 -16.21 2.42
N LEU A 521 -2.15 -15.77 2.99
CA LEU A 521 -3.45 -15.63 2.33
C LEU A 521 -3.41 -14.54 1.26
N ASP A 522 -2.64 -13.47 1.49
CA ASP A 522 -2.40 -12.38 0.55
C ASP A 522 -0.91 -12.19 0.22
N PRO A 523 -0.29 -13.01 -0.66
CA PRO A 523 1.08 -12.82 -1.11
C PRO A 523 1.41 -11.47 -1.79
N GLN A 524 0.41 -10.66 -2.14
CA GLN A 524 0.57 -9.28 -2.63
C GLN A 524 0.02 -8.28 -1.61
N PHE A 525 0.22 -8.56 -0.32
CA PHE A 525 -0.30 -7.77 0.79
C PHE A 525 0.03 -6.27 0.70
N PRO A 526 -0.86 -5.41 1.23
CA PRO A 526 -0.59 -3.98 1.35
C PRO A 526 0.50 -3.70 2.40
N PRO A 527 1.20 -2.55 2.33
CA PRO A 527 2.25 -2.18 3.29
C PRO A 527 1.78 -2.15 4.76
N SER A 528 0.48 -1.95 5.00
CA SER A 528 -0.11 -1.98 6.33
C SER A 528 0.08 -3.33 7.05
N TYR A 529 0.26 -4.43 6.31
CA TYR A 529 0.52 -5.75 6.90
C TYR A 529 1.95 -5.81 7.47
N LEU A 530 2.93 -5.28 6.73
CA LEU A 530 4.31 -5.15 7.21
C LEU A 530 4.39 -4.25 8.43
N ARG A 531 3.62 -3.16 8.47
CA ARG A 531 3.53 -2.30 9.66
C ARG A 531 3.11 -3.09 10.89
N VAL A 532 2.11 -3.97 10.78
CA VAL A 532 1.65 -4.79 11.91
C VAL A 532 2.69 -5.86 12.28
N LEU A 533 3.36 -6.48 11.31
CA LEU A 533 4.41 -7.46 11.54
C LEU A 533 5.64 -6.83 12.21
N ALA A 534 6.15 -5.71 11.69
CA ALA A 534 7.29 -4.96 12.21
C ALA A 534 7.13 -4.69 13.72
N LEU A 535 5.91 -4.59 14.19
CA LEU A 535 5.64 -4.41 15.61
C LEU A 535 5.63 -5.64 16.44
N SER A 536 5.05 -6.69 15.92
CA SER A 536 5.22 -7.98 16.55
C SER A 536 6.72 -8.27 16.71
N LEU A 537 7.55 -7.92 15.72
CA LEU A 537 9.00 -8.03 15.78
C LEU A 537 9.63 -7.04 16.79
N PHE A 538 9.25 -5.76 16.79
CA PHE A 538 9.74 -4.76 17.74
C PHE A 538 9.43 -5.13 19.20
N HIS A 539 8.20 -5.59 19.47
CA HIS A 539 7.79 -6.07 20.79
C HIS A 539 8.64 -7.24 21.29
N GLN A 540 9.15 -8.04 20.35
CA GLN A 540 10.02 -9.20 20.59
C GLN A 540 11.51 -8.84 20.56
N GLU A 541 11.86 -7.55 20.48
CA GLU A 541 13.24 -7.04 20.46
C GLU A 541 14.02 -7.46 19.20
N LYS A 542 13.31 -7.88 18.15
CA LYS A 542 13.86 -8.16 16.82
C LYS A 542 13.98 -6.86 16.00
N TYR A 543 14.76 -5.90 16.51
CA TYR A 543 14.81 -4.53 15.99
C TYR A 543 15.30 -4.42 14.54
N GLN A 544 16.23 -5.29 14.15
CA GLN A 544 16.78 -5.30 12.79
C GLN A 544 15.71 -5.74 11.77
N GLU A 545 14.98 -6.83 12.05
CA GLU A 545 13.90 -7.32 11.20
C GLU A 545 12.74 -6.29 11.15
N ALA A 546 12.38 -5.69 12.29
CA ALA A 546 11.38 -4.63 12.35
C ALA A 546 11.76 -3.40 11.51
N LEU A 547 13.04 -3.02 11.53
CA LEU A 547 13.57 -1.92 10.73
C LEU A 547 13.49 -2.22 9.23
N GLU A 548 13.88 -3.42 8.81
CA GLU A 548 13.81 -3.85 7.40
C GLU A 548 12.37 -3.80 6.85
N ASP A 549 11.40 -4.29 7.63
CA ASP A 549 9.98 -4.22 7.26
C ASP A 549 9.49 -2.77 7.16
N LEU A 550 9.85 -1.91 8.12
CA LEU A 550 9.47 -0.49 8.11
C LEU A 550 10.14 0.29 6.98
N GLU A 551 11.38 -0.04 6.60
CA GLU A 551 12.07 0.54 5.44
C GLU A 551 11.28 0.28 4.15
N VAL A 552 10.72 -0.92 3.99
CA VAL A 552 9.82 -1.23 2.85
C VAL A 552 8.55 -0.39 2.92
N VAL A 553 7.95 -0.22 4.10
CA VAL A 553 6.75 0.61 4.29
C VAL A 553 7.02 2.08 3.89
N VAL A 554 8.08 2.69 4.42
CA VAL A 554 8.39 4.10 4.15
C VAL A 554 8.93 4.35 2.74
N SER A 555 9.51 3.34 2.07
CA SER A 555 9.92 3.43 0.66
C SER A 555 8.76 3.72 -0.29
N ARG A 556 7.53 3.43 0.13
CA ARG A 556 6.28 3.72 -0.61
C ARG A 556 5.63 5.03 -0.16
N GLN A 557 6.41 5.94 0.42
CA GLN A 557 5.97 7.25 0.94
C GLN A 557 4.90 7.11 2.03
N SER A 558 5.28 6.50 3.16
CA SER A 558 4.38 6.44 4.32
C SER A 558 3.98 7.85 4.77
N ASP A 559 2.67 8.04 4.94
CA ASP A 559 2.01 9.22 5.50
C ASP A 559 1.71 9.07 7.00
N VAL A 560 2.20 8.00 7.62
CA VAL A 560 2.00 7.69 9.04
C VAL A 560 3.26 8.10 9.82
N PRO A 561 3.23 9.19 10.62
CA PRO A 561 4.40 9.67 11.38
C PRO A 561 5.07 8.57 12.20
N GLU A 562 4.27 7.70 12.80
CA GLU A 562 4.72 6.71 13.77
C GLU A 562 5.58 5.59 13.17
N ASP A 563 5.51 5.38 11.86
CA ASP A 563 6.45 4.48 11.16
C ASP A 563 7.87 5.01 11.33
N TYR A 564 8.08 6.31 11.11
CA TYR A 564 9.39 6.97 11.24
C TYR A 564 9.87 6.99 12.69
N ALA A 565 8.96 7.20 13.65
CA ALA A 565 9.35 7.18 15.05
C ALA A 565 9.73 5.76 15.54
N THR A 566 9.05 4.72 15.04
CA THR A 566 9.42 3.33 15.33
C THR A 566 10.77 3.00 14.69
N ILE A 567 11.04 3.47 13.46
CA ILE A 567 12.36 3.40 12.83
C ILE A 567 13.43 4.07 13.71
N VAL A 568 13.21 5.30 14.17
CA VAL A 568 14.16 6.01 15.05
C VAL A 568 14.42 5.21 16.32
N SER A 569 13.39 4.60 16.91
CA SER A 569 13.54 3.74 18.08
C SER A 569 14.36 2.48 17.78
N CYS A 570 14.10 1.79 16.66
CA CYS A 570 14.93 0.66 16.20
C CYS A 570 16.39 1.07 16.01
N LEU A 571 16.64 2.20 15.34
CA LEU A 571 17.99 2.72 15.10
C LEU A 571 18.73 3.01 16.42
N GLY A 572 18.03 3.53 17.43
CA GLY A 572 18.58 3.73 18.76
C GLY A 572 18.99 2.41 19.44
N HIS A 573 18.12 1.40 19.43
CA HIS A 573 18.43 0.06 19.97
C HIS A 573 19.58 -0.64 19.23
N LEU A 574 19.77 -0.31 17.94
CA LEU A 574 20.83 -0.86 17.08
C LEU A 574 22.12 -0.03 17.08
N ASP A 575 22.19 1.08 17.82
CA ASP A 575 23.32 2.02 17.85
C ASP A 575 23.66 2.61 16.45
N ARG A 576 22.64 2.80 15.59
CA ARG A 576 22.75 3.33 14.21
C ARG A 576 22.33 4.79 14.12
N THR A 577 23.17 5.69 14.62
CA THR A 577 22.83 7.13 14.74
C THR A 577 22.85 7.93 13.43
N GLY A 578 23.46 7.42 12.36
CA GLY A 578 23.64 8.15 11.09
C GLY A 578 22.35 8.47 10.33
N GLU A 579 21.29 7.68 10.54
CA GLU A 579 20.02 7.76 9.81
C GLU A 579 18.88 8.36 10.66
N VAL A 580 19.15 8.69 11.92
CA VAL A 580 18.15 9.16 12.89
C VAL A 580 17.56 10.51 12.48
N GLN A 581 18.41 11.48 12.13
CA GLN A 581 17.97 12.86 11.85
C GLN A 581 17.06 12.95 10.62
N GLU A 582 17.29 12.10 9.61
CA GLU A 582 16.42 12.03 8.44
C GLU A 582 15.01 11.57 8.82
N ASN A 583 14.90 10.52 9.64
CA ASN A 583 13.61 9.97 10.06
C ASN A 583 12.87 10.91 11.03
N ILE A 584 13.59 11.61 11.93
CA ILE A 584 12.99 12.69 12.73
C ILE A 584 12.42 13.78 11.81
N GLY A 585 13.18 14.21 10.80
CA GLY A 585 12.71 15.22 9.85
C GLY A 585 11.46 14.80 9.08
N LYS A 586 11.35 13.51 8.71
CA LYS A 586 10.14 12.97 8.06
C LYS A 586 8.95 12.90 9.01
N PHE A 587 9.16 12.50 10.27
CA PHE A 587 8.12 12.57 11.30
C PHE A 587 7.59 14.00 11.43
N ASP A 588 8.49 14.97 11.63
CA ASP A 588 8.11 16.37 11.88
C ASP A 588 7.40 16.99 10.67
N ALA A 589 7.80 16.61 9.45
CA ALA A 589 7.16 17.07 8.21
C ALA A 589 5.71 16.59 8.05
N LEU A 590 5.32 15.48 8.70
CA LEU A 590 3.95 14.99 8.72
C LEU A 590 3.18 15.54 9.93
N SER A 591 3.78 15.49 11.11
CA SER A 591 3.13 15.83 12.38
C SER A 591 2.89 17.33 12.54
N VAL A 592 3.88 18.18 12.27
CA VAL A 592 3.79 19.62 12.58
C VAL A 592 2.76 20.34 11.71
N PRO A 593 2.65 20.12 10.38
CA PRO A 593 1.60 20.74 9.57
C PRO A 593 0.19 20.33 9.98
N ALA A 594 0.02 19.11 10.51
CA ALA A 594 -1.25 18.62 11.06
C ALA A 594 -1.54 19.12 12.49
N GLY A 595 -0.77 20.11 12.99
CA GLY A 595 -0.99 20.75 14.28
C GLY A 595 -0.44 19.99 15.48
N TYR A 596 0.38 18.97 15.25
CA TYR A 596 1.01 18.16 16.30
C TYR A 596 2.41 18.63 16.66
N ALA A 597 2.96 18.08 17.74
CA ALA A 597 4.30 18.40 18.21
C ALA A 597 5.38 17.70 17.37
N PRO A 598 6.60 18.25 17.31
CA PRO A 598 7.75 17.52 16.77
C PRO A 598 8.07 16.30 17.63
N LEU A 599 8.83 15.35 17.07
CA LEU A 599 9.17 14.11 17.75
C LEU A 599 9.93 14.37 19.05
N THR A 600 9.33 13.97 20.17
CA THR A 600 10.00 13.88 21.47
C THR A 600 9.90 12.46 22.00
N VAL A 601 10.74 12.10 22.97
CA VAL A 601 10.65 10.80 23.65
C VAL A 601 9.24 10.56 24.19
N GLN A 602 8.60 11.59 24.75
CA GLN A 602 7.26 11.45 25.32
C GLN A 602 6.20 11.38 24.22
N GLU A 603 6.33 12.09 23.10
CA GLU A 603 5.31 12.16 22.04
C GLU A 603 4.89 10.77 21.53
N MET A 604 5.81 9.81 21.43
CA MET A 604 5.46 8.45 20.98
C MET A 604 4.80 7.58 22.03
N GLY A 605 4.71 8.07 23.28
CA GLY A 605 3.93 7.41 24.31
C GLY A 605 2.42 7.46 24.10
N TRP A 606 1.92 8.27 23.16
CA TRP A 606 0.51 8.72 23.15
C TRP A 606 -0.35 8.24 21.98
N TRP A 607 0.25 7.69 20.93
CA TRP A 607 -0.42 7.74 19.62
C TRP A 607 -1.02 6.44 19.12
N TRP A 608 -0.36 5.31 19.35
CA TRP A 608 -0.38 4.38 18.24
C TRP A 608 -1.63 3.54 18.02
N TYR A 609 -2.27 3.09 19.09
CA TYR A 609 -3.46 2.23 18.95
C TYR A 609 -4.47 2.40 20.08
N GLY A 610 -4.34 3.47 20.86
CA GLY A 610 -5.17 3.72 22.03
C GLY A 610 -4.70 4.97 22.75
N ASP A 611 -5.32 5.25 23.88
CA ASP A 611 -4.78 6.22 24.81
C ASP A 611 -3.57 5.63 25.57
N VAL A 612 -2.68 6.44 26.17
CA VAL A 612 -1.46 5.99 26.90
C VAL A 612 -1.77 4.93 27.98
N PHE A 613 -3.04 4.80 28.40
CA PHE A 613 -3.48 3.81 29.39
C PHE A 613 -3.84 2.44 28.83
N ASP A 614 -4.24 2.36 27.56
CA ASP A 614 -4.90 1.17 27.02
C ASP A 614 -3.94 0.26 26.25
N TYR A 615 -2.76 0.75 25.85
CA TYR A 615 -1.74 -0.05 25.15
C TYR A 615 -0.77 -0.74 26.10
N ASP A 616 -0.08 -1.79 25.63
CA ASP A 616 0.92 -2.51 26.40
C ASP A 616 2.06 -1.58 26.87
N ARG A 617 2.33 -1.63 28.17
CA ARG A 617 3.29 -0.72 28.82
C ARG A 617 4.73 -1.02 28.40
N ALA A 618 5.09 -2.30 28.31
CA ALA A 618 6.46 -2.70 28.02
C ALA A 618 6.87 -2.22 26.62
N TYR A 619 5.94 -2.27 25.66
CA TYR A 619 6.13 -1.66 24.35
C TYR A 619 6.45 -0.18 24.43
N ARG A 620 5.59 0.60 25.09
CA ARG A 620 5.75 2.05 25.20
C ARG A 620 7.11 2.40 25.80
N ASP A 621 7.47 1.74 26.90
CA ASP A 621 8.73 1.98 27.59
C ASP A 621 9.92 1.64 26.67
N ARG A 622 9.82 0.57 25.87
CA ARG A 622 10.84 0.18 24.88
C ARG A 622 10.97 1.16 23.73
N VAL A 623 9.85 1.67 23.20
CA VAL A 623 9.87 2.72 22.16
C VAL A 623 10.60 3.94 22.70
N GLN A 624 10.20 4.43 23.87
CA GLN A 624 10.82 5.60 24.50
C GLN A 624 12.31 5.39 24.78
N GLU A 625 12.71 4.20 25.21
CA GLU A 625 14.11 3.89 25.44
C GLU A 625 14.92 3.96 24.14
N GLY A 626 14.42 3.36 23.05
CA GLY A 626 15.09 3.45 21.75
C GLY A 626 15.19 4.89 21.25
N LEU A 627 14.16 5.72 21.46
CA LEU A 627 14.22 7.15 21.12
C LEU A 627 15.31 7.89 21.93
N ARG A 628 15.45 7.60 23.24
CA ARG A 628 16.54 8.16 24.06
C ARG A 628 17.91 7.73 23.57
N MET A 629 18.07 6.45 23.25
CA MET A 629 19.32 5.91 22.71
C MET A 629 19.67 6.54 21.35
N ALA A 630 18.67 6.84 20.53
CA ALA A 630 18.83 7.58 19.28
C ALA A 630 19.14 9.08 19.46
N GLY A 631 19.10 9.60 20.69
CA GLY A 631 19.36 11.01 20.99
C GLY A 631 18.19 11.95 20.72
N VAL A 632 16.96 11.42 20.64
CA VAL A 632 15.74 12.24 20.54
C VAL A 632 15.58 13.07 21.80
N GLN A 633 15.14 14.33 21.65
CA GLN A 633 14.94 15.24 22.77
C GLN A 633 13.83 14.73 23.72
N GLU A 634 14.09 14.85 25.02
CA GLU A 634 13.07 14.66 26.04
C GLU A 634 12.01 15.77 25.95
N GLY A 635 10.74 15.36 25.90
CA GLY A 635 9.58 16.21 26.02
C GLY A 635 9.26 16.57 27.47
N ALA A 636 8.10 17.17 27.66
CA ALA A 636 7.62 17.69 28.91
C ALA A 636 7.04 16.61 29.84
N GLY A 637 7.29 16.78 31.15
CA GLY A 637 6.82 15.87 32.18
C GLY A 637 7.67 14.62 32.39
N THR A 638 8.94 14.65 31.98
CA THR A 638 9.97 13.64 32.32
C THR A 638 10.42 13.69 33.78
N ASP A 639 10.11 14.77 34.46
CA ASP A 639 10.41 14.99 35.88
C ASP A 639 9.53 14.13 36.81
N ILE A 640 8.47 13.52 36.30
CA ILE A 640 7.59 12.62 37.04
C ILE A 640 7.57 11.22 36.39
N PRO A 641 7.85 10.15 37.15
CA PRO A 641 7.63 8.79 36.66
C PRO A 641 6.17 8.54 36.28
N TYR A 642 5.91 7.90 35.13
CA TYR A 642 4.56 7.63 34.61
C TYR A 642 3.56 7.14 35.67
N ASP A 643 3.97 6.18 36.50
CA ASP A 643 3.11 5.59 37.55
C ASP A 643 2.65 6.56 38.62
N SER A 644 3.36 7.66 38.82
CA SER A 644 3.02 8.63 39.85
C SER A 644 1.74 9.39 39.50
N TYR A 645 1.52 9.70 38.22
CA TYR A 645 0.32 10.39 37.76
C TYR A 645 -0.71 9.43 37.15
N ALA A 646 -0.28 8.34 36.49
CA ALA A 646 -1.19 7.39 35.87
C ALA A 646 -2.17 6.76 36.87
N ARG A 647 -1.71 6.47 38.11
CA ARG A 647 -2.56 5.96 39.20
C ARG A 647 -3.72 6.88 39.61
N LEU A 648 -3.66 8.15 39.23
CA LEU A 648 -4.72 9.12 39.52
C LEU A 648 -5.78 9.12 38.42
N ILE A 649 -5.52 8.51 37.28
CA ILE A 649 -6.39 8.58 36.11
C ILE A 649 -7.11 7.26 35.93
N SER A 650 -8.41 7.32 35.67
CA SER A 650 -9.22 6.20 35.25
C SER A 650 -10.07 6.59 34.06
N LYS A 651 -10.44 5.60 33.23
CA LYS A 651 -11.30 5.80 32.06
C LYS A 651 -12.59 5.01 32.25
N THR A 652 -13.73 5.68 32.08
CA THR A 652 -15.05 5.06 32.19
C THR A 652 -15.91 5.53 31.02
N ASN A 653 -16.45 4.63 30.21
CA ASN A 653 -17.25 4.94 29.01
C ASN A 653 -16.56 5.92 28.04
N GLY A 654 -15.23 5.83 27.90
CA GLY A 654 -14.45 6.73 27.04
C GLY A 654 -14.06 8.06 27.69
N GLU A 655 -14.49 8.35 28.91
CA GLU A 655 -14.21 9.61 29.60
C GLU A 655 -13.10 9.45 30.65
N TYR A 656 -12.15 10.40 30.67
CA TYR A 656 -11.10 10.46 31.68
C TYR A 656 -11.60 11.08 32.98
N ASN A 657 -11.32 10.38 34.08
CA ASN A 657 -11.55 10.83 35.43
C ASN A 657 -10.21 10.92 36.14
N VAL A 658 -9.95 12.05 36.81
CA VAL A 658 -8.72 12.26 37.57
C VAL A 658 -9.06 12.38 39.04
N ARG A 659 -8.67 11.37 39.82
CA ARG A 659 -8.85 11.32 41.26
C ARG A 659 -8.15 12.51 41.92
N GLY A 660 -8.93 13.31 42.65
CA GLY A 660 -8.43 14.52 43.32
C GLY A 660 -8.63 15.81 42.53
N THR A 661 -9.26 15.73 41.34
CA THR A 661 -9.69 16.91 40.57
C THR A 661 -11.20 17.08 40.62
N THR A 662 -11.69 18.27 40.26
CA THR A 662 -13.11 18.51 39.99
C THR A 662 -13.31 18.61 38.48
N ARG A 663 -14.17 17.75 37.92
CA ARG A 663 -14.57 17.83 36.51
C ARG A 663 -15.51 19.02 36.32
N VAL A 664 -15.29 19.81 35.27
CA VAL A 664 -16.08 21.01 34.96
C VAL A 664 -16.59 21.00 33.52
N ASP A 665 -17.79 21.52 33.33
CA ASP A 665 -18.38 21.83 32.02
C ASP A 665 -18.03 23.27 31.59
N ALA A 666 -18.44 23.68 30.38
CA ALA A 666 -18.09 25.00 29.86
C ALA A 666 -18.67 26.15 30.72
N PRO A 667 -19.94 26.11 31.17
CA PRO A 667 -20.48 27.14 32.07
C PRO A 667 -19.74 27.24 33.42
N MET A 668 -19.33 26.12 34.02
CA MET A 668 -18.55 26.15 35.25
C MET A 668 -17.12 26.65 35.01
N ALA A 669 -16.46 26.18 33.94
CA ALA A 669 -15.12 26.65 33.58
C ALA A 669 -15.10 28.16 33.35
N LYS A 670 -16.11 28.72 32.67
CA LYS A 670 -16.25 30.18 32.49
C LYS A 670 -16.41 30.92 33.82
N ARG A 671 -17.25 30.40 34.73
CA ARG A 671 -17.44 31.03 36.05
C ARG A 671 -16.15 31.04 36.86
N LEU A 672 -15.37 29.96 36.81
CA LEU A 672 -14.07 29.89 37.49
C LEU A 672 -13.06 30.87 36.88
N LEU A 673 -13.00 30.98 35.56
CA LEU A 673 -12.22 31.98 34.85
C LEU A 673 -12.59 33.42 35.26
N ASP A 674 -13.88 33.73 35.30
CA ASP A 674 -14.38 35.05 35.72
C ASP A 674 -14.07 35.37 37.18
N GLN A 675 -13.83 34.35 38.01
CA GLN A 675 -13.38 34.45 39.40
C GLN A 675 -11.85 34.51 39.53
N GLY A 676 -11.12 34.53 38.42
CA GLY A 676 -9.66 34.65 38.39
C GLY A 676 -8.91 33.31 38.40
N ALA A 677 -9.55 32.20 38.03
CA ALA A 677 -8.83 30.94 37.82
C ALA A 677 -7.89 31.00 36.63
N THR A 678 -6.75 30.34 36.74
CA THR A 678 -5.80 30.20 35.63
C THR A 678 -6.26 29.05 34.75
N MET A 679 -6.59 29.33 33.48
CA MET A 679 -6.84 28.27 32.50
C MET A 679 -5.62 28.04 31.62
N ILE A 680 -5.29 26.77 31.43
CA ILE A 680 -4.16 26.32 30.64
C ILE A 680 -4.71 25.49 29.48
N ASP A 681 -4.43 25.96 28.27
CA ASP A 681 -4.64 25.19 27.05
C ASP A 681 -3.38 24.37 26.80
N VAL A 682 -3.53 23.04 26.85
CA VAL A 682 -2.39 22.13 26.83
C VAL A 682 -2.06 21.57 25.45
N ARG A 683 -2.84 21.94 24.42
CA ARG A 683 -2.69 21.43 23.06
C ARG A 683 -2.96 22.51 22.00
N SER A 684 -2.55 23.75 22.28
CA SER A 684 -2.53 24.80 21.24
C SER A 684 -1.45 24.47 20.20
N PRO A 685 -1.79 24.38 18.89
CA PRO A 685 -0.80 24.12 17.85
C PRO A 685 0.33 25.17 17.88
N LEU A 686 1.55 24.77 17.52
CA LEU A 686 2.71 25.67 17.48
C LEU A 686 2.52 26.89 16.55
N SER A 687 1.58 26.81 15.61
CA SER A 687 1.19 27.88 14.68
C SER A 687 0.21 28.91 15.25
N TYR A 688 -0.31 28.70 16.46
CA TYR A 688 -1.23 29.64 17.12
C TYR A 688 -0.44 30.61 18.00
N ASP A 689 -0.58 31.92 17.74
CA ASP A 689 0.03 32.96 18.58
C ASP A 689 -0.62 33.07 19.99
N ARG A 690 -1.77 32.40 20.21
CA ARG A 690 -2.58 32.46 21.45
C ARG A 690 -3.36 31.16 21.68
N ALA A 691 -3.66 30.86 22.94
CA ALA A 691 -4.54 29.75 23.32
C ALA A 691 -5.95 29.90 22.70
N HIS A 692 -6.62 28.79 22.41
CA HIS A 692 -7.89 28.83 21.68
C HIS A 692 -9.02 29.48 22.47
N ALA A 693 -9.08 29.22 23.77
CA ALA A 693 -10.07 29.84 24.65
C ALA A 693 -9.56 31.19 25.15
N ALA A 694 -10.38 32.23 25.00
CA ALA A 694 -10.02 33.60 25.37
C ALA A 694 -9.57 33.69 26.84
N GLY A 695 -8.35 34.21 27.06
CA GLY A 695 -7.75 34.34 28.39
C GLY A 695 -7.04 33.09 28.93
N ALA A 696 -6.99 31.99 28.17
CA ALA A 696 -6.16 30.84 28.52
C ALA A 696 -4.68 31.08 28.21
N ILE A 697 -3.82 30.40 28.97
CA ILE A 697 -2.37 30.37 28.75
C ILE A 697 -2.04 29.10 27.97
N SER A 698 -1.30 29.21 26.87
CA SER A 698 -0.80 28.05 26.14
C SER A 698 0.40 27.48 26.88
N ILE A 699 0.33 26.21 27.30
CA ILE A 699 1.46 25.43 27.82
C ILE A 699 1.33 24.01 27.28
N SER A 700 2.08 23.69 26.22
CA SER A 700 2.02 22.37 25.58
C SER A 700 2.33 21.24 26.57
N VAL A 701 1.44 20.24 26.67
CA VAL A 701 1.66 19.04 27.51
C VAL A 701 2.87 18.22 27.06
N ILE A 702 3.24 18.36 25.78
CA ILE A 702 4.30 17.58 25.13
C ILE A 702 5.65 18.27 25.20
N THR A 703 5.70 19.59 25.08
CA THR A 703 6.99 20.31 24.92
C THR A 703 7.30 21.30 26.05
N GLU A 704 6.30 21.75 26.83
CA GLU A 704 6.50 22.84 27.80
C GLU A 704 6.06 22.52 29.24
N LEU A 705 5.03 21.69 29.43
CA LEU A 705 4.41 21.45 30.73
C LEU A 705 5.36 20.77 31.72
N SER A 706 5.89 21.59 32.62
CA SER A 706 6.80 21.20 33.70
C SER A 706 6.38 21.84 35.02
N LYS A 707 6.92 21.32 36.13
CA LYS A 707 6.75 21.92 37.45
C LYS A 707 7.12 23.40 37.45
N GLU A 708 8.19 23.77 36.75
CA GLU A 708 8.73 25.13 36.66
C GLU A 708 7.85 26.02 35.78
N ALA A 709 7.37 25.53 34.63
CA ALA A 709 6.46 26.28 33.77
C ALA A 709 5.14 26.60 34.49
N LEU A 710 4.56 25.61 35.17
CA LEU A 710 3.31 25.78 35.90
C LEU A 710 3.46 26.75 37.09
N ALA A 711 4.61 26.74 37.77
CA ALA A 711 4.89 27.64 38.89
C ALA A 711 5.02 29.12 38.47
N LYS A 712 5.28 29.41 37.18
CA LYS A 712 5.32 30.79 36.66
C LYS A 712 3.92 31.42 36.51
N VAL A 713 2.88 30.59 36.38
CA VAL A 713 1.53 31.05 36.02
C VAL A 713 0.48 30.80 37.09
N ALA A 714 0.76 29.94 38.08
CA ALA A 714 -0.15 29.66 39.19
C ALA A 714 0.57 29.17 40.45
N ARG A 715 0.10 29.58 41.62
CA ARG A 715 0.54 29.06 42.93
C ARG A 715 -0.19 27.76 43.25
N LYS A 716 0.34 26.98 44.20
CA LYS A 716 -0.19 25.64 44.56
C LYS A 716 -1.65 25.62 45.01
N ASP A 717 -2.12 26.72 45.58
CA ASP A 717 -3.49 26.89 46.08
C ASP A 717 -4.39 27.69 45.12
N ASP A 718 -3.86 28.21 44.01
CA ASP A 718 -4.68 28.91 43.02
C ASP A 718 -5.54 27.89 42.23
N PRO A 719 -6.77 28.24 41.84
CA PRO A 719 -7.61 27.37 41.00
C PRO A 719 -7.04 27.30 39.58
N ILE A 720 -6.76 26.08 39.09
CA ILE A 720 -6.20 25.83 37.76
C ILE A 720 -7.13 24.93 36.96
N ILE A 721 -7.43 25.34 35.73
CA ILE A 721 -8.25 24.58 34.78
C ILE A 721 -7.35 24.11 33.65
N PHE A 722 -7.29 22.80 33.41
CA PHE A 722 -6.64 22.26 32.21
C PHE A 722 -7.68 21.97 31.13
N SER A 723 -7.43 22.49 29.92
CA SER A 723 -8.29 22.36 28.74
C SER A 723 -7.49 21.84 27.56
N CYS A 724 -8.15 21.09 26.68
CA CYS A 724 -7.63 20.58 25.41
C CYS A 724 -8.72 20.69 24.33
N HIS A 725 -8.37 20.51 23.05
CA HIS A 725 -9.26 20.68 21.89
C HIS A 725 -10.46 19.70 21.87
N GLY A 726 -10.26 18.41 22.15
CA GLY A 726 -11.31 17.36 21.99
C GLY A 726 -12.21 17.17 23.22
N LYS A 727 -13.48 16.72 23.03
CA LYS A 727 -14.48 16.55 24.10
C LYS A 727 -14.11 15.51 25.15
N TYR A 728 -13.16 14.63 24.85
CA TYR A 728 -12.60 13.64 25.79
C TYR A 728 -11.09 13.54 25.67
N CYS A 729 -10.43 14.64 25.33
CA CYS A 729 -8.99 14.67 25.18
C CYS A 729 -8.29 14.26 26.49
N GLY A 730 -7.45 13.22 26.43
CA GLY A 730 -6.70 12.76 27.59
C GLY A 730 -5.77 13.83 28.15
N ASP A 731 -5.19 14.69 27.30
CA ASP A 731 -4.12 15.63 27.67
C ASP A 731 -4.46 16.54 28.84
N SER A 732 -5.71 16.98 28.95
CA SER A 732 -6.18 17.79 30.08
C SER A 732 -6.22 16.96 31.38
N ALA A 733 -6.64 15.70 31.31
CA ALA A 733 -6.60 14.76 32.44
C ALA A 733 -5.16 14.46 32.89
N TYR A 734 -4.25 14.26 31.94
CA TYR A 734 -2.82 14.06 32.22
C TYR A 734 -2.18 15.25 32.90
N SER A 735 -2.43 16.44 32.34
CA SER A 735 -1.90 17.69 32.87
C SER A 735 -2.41 17.96 34.28
N ALA A 736 -3.70 17.68 34.52
CA ALA A 736 -4.30 17.77 35.84
C ALA A 736 -3.68 16.77 36.84
N ALA A 737 -3.43 15.52 36.43
CA ALA A 737 -2.79 14.53 37.29
C ALA A 737 -1.32 14.90 37.61
N LYS A 738 -0.55 15.39 36.63
CA LYS A 738 0.81 15.91 36.84
C LYS A 738 0.80 17.07 37.85
N ALA A 739 -0.14 18.01 37.72
CA ALA A 739 -0.31 19.10 38.67
C ALA A 739 -0.58 18.61 40.11
N LEU A 740 -1.42 17.59 40.28
CA LEU A 740 -1.65 16.98 41.60
C LEU A 740 -0.36 16.36 42.16
N VAL A 741 0.43 15.65 41.35
CA VAL A 741 1.72 15.07 41.77
C VAL A 741 2.72 16.17 42.15
N TRP A 742 2.71 17.30 41.46
CA TRP A 742 3.49 18.48 41.83
C TRP A 742 2.93 19.22 43.06
N GLY A 743 1.81 18.80 43.64
CA GLY A 743 1.24 19.33 44.88
C GLY A 743 0.26 20.50 44.73
N TYR A 744 -0.29 20.73 43.53
CA TYR A 744 -1.41 21.66 43.35
C TYR A 744 -2.70 21.08 43.95
N ARG A 745 -3.53 21.91 44.59
CA ARG A 745 -4.69 21.43 45.37
C ARG A 745 -6.04 21.70 44.71
N ASN A 746 -6.16 22.83 44.00
CA ASN A 746 -7.41 23.28 43.38
C ASN A 746 -7.37 23.06 41.87
N VAL A 747 -7.30 21.78 41.45
CA VAL A 747 -7.15 21.39 40.05
C VAL A 747 -8.50 21.00 39.46
N TYR A 748 -8.84 21.61 38.33
CA TYR A 748 -10.05 21.36 37.57
C TYR A 748 -9.71 20.72 36.22
N HIS A 749 -10.42 19.66 35.89
CA HIS A 749 -10.31 18.96 34.61
C HIS A 749 -11.50 19.33 33.72
N PHE A 750 -11.25 20.05 32.63
CA PHE A 750 -12.27 20.37 31.64
C PHE A 750 -12.37 19.25 30.61
N ALA A 751 -13.56 18.64 30.53
CA ALA A 751 -13.84 17.46 29.71
C ALA A 751 -14.88 17.76 28.63
N GLY A 752 -14.89 19.00 28.12
CA GLY A 752 -15.84 19.45 27.09
C GLY A 752 -15.21 19.76 25.73
N GLY A 753 -13.90 20.00 25.67
CA GLY A 753 -13.23 20.44 24.45
C GLY A 753 -13.72 21.80 23.94
N PHE A 754 -13.21 22.23 22.78
CA PHE A 754 -13.71 23.45 22.10
C PHE A 754 -15.15 23.36 21.62
N PRO A 755 -15.68 22.21 21.15
CA PRO A 755 -17.09 22.10 20.80
C PRO A 755 -18.01 22.50 21.95
N ALA A 756 -17.68 22.17 23.21
CA ALA A 756 -18.49 22.60 24.35
C ALA A 756 -18.41 24.10 24.66
N TRP A 757 -17.30 24.77 24.29
CA TRP A 757 -17.20 26.23 24.39
C TRP A 757 -18.04 26.92 23.30
N GLU A 758 -18.01 26.40 22.08
CA GLU A 758 -18.87 26.86 20.96
C GLU A 758 -20.35 26.64 21.24
N ASP A 759 -20.75 25.43 21.66
CA ASP A 759 -22.13 25.10 22.02
C ASP A 759 -22.66 26.03 23.13
N ALA A 760 -21.77 26.43 24.05
CA ALA A 760 -22.08 27.37 25.13
C ALA A 760 -21.95 28.86 24.71
N HIS A 761 -21.71 29.15 23.43
CA HIS A 761 -21.63 30.49 22.84
C HIS A 761 -20.54 31.37 23.45
N TYR A 762 -19.44 30.77 23.89
CA TYR A 762 -18.29 31.50 24.40
C TYR A 762 -17.31 31.85 23.27
N PRO A 763 -16.64 33.01 23.34
CA PRO A 763 -15.70 33.42 22.30
C PRO A 763 -14.47 32.49 22.30
N ILE A 764 -14.23 31.88 21.15
CA ILE A 764 -12.96 31.22 20.81
C ILE A 764 -12.16 32.22 19.97
N GLU A 765 -10.88 32.42 20.27
CA GLU A 765 -10.02 33.27 19.44
C GLU A 765 -9.77 32.55 18.11
N SER A 766 -10.30 33.09 17.00
CA SER A 766 -10.15 32.48 15.68
C SER A 766 -8.76 32.74 15.09
N THR A 767 -8.28 31.77 14.31
CA THR A 767 -7.07 31.81 13.48
C THR A 767 -6.96 33.09 12.64
N PRO A 768 -5.76 33.65 12.43
CA PRO A 768 -5.49 34.33 11.17
C PRO A 768 -5.61 33.29 10.06
N ALA A 769 -6.43 33.55 9.04
CA ALA A 769 -6.40 32.76 7.82
C ALA A 769 -4.95 32.62 7.36
N VAL A 770 -4.51 31.38 7.07
CA VAL A 770 -3.24 31.13 6.38
C VAL A 770 -3.26 32.02 5.15
N ALA A 771 -2.46 33.10 5.18
CA ALA A 771 -2.29 33.95 4.03
C ALA A 771 -1.70 33.07 2.94
N ASP A 772 -2.48 32.89 1.88
CA ASP A 772 -2.05 32.31 0.62
C ASP A 772 -0.71 32.94 0.23
N LYS A 773 0.40 32.21 0.45
CA LYS A 773 1.73 32.57 -0.02
C LYS A 773 1.93 31.98 -1.41
N SER A 774 1.01 32.26 -2.33
CA SER A 774 1.32 32.25 -3.76
C SER A 774 1.52 33.69 -4.22
N GLY A 775 2.79 34.12 -4.18
CA GLY A 775 3.30 35.29 -4.89
C GLY A 775 4.46 34.86 -5.76
#